data_AF-A0A4R5DHM9-F1
#
_entry.id   AF-A0A4R5DHM9-F1
#
_cell.length_a   1.000
_cell.length_b   1.000
_cell.length_c   1.000
_cell.angle_alpha   90.00
_cell.angle_beta   90.00
_cell.angle_gamma   90.00
#
_symmetry.space_group_name_H-M   'P 1'
#
loop_
_entity.id
_entity.type
_entity.pdbx_description
1 polymer ?
#
loop_
_entity_poly.entity_id
_entity_poly.type
_entity_poly.pdbx_seq_one_letter_code
_entity_poly.pdbx_strand_id
1 'polypeptide(L)'
;MNIRNVALGLSLSLFMSGIAFGQTKKPLQISGVYPHLAAFNEGDGIPCIKNPGNGIEIGIGAVVPWAGKLWMITYSPHCPEGSSDKLYTIDDKLNMEIRPESVGGTPANRMIHKESNQLLIGPYLIDASGKVRTIPPSQMPGRLTATARHLTDPANKVYYYEMEGALYEADVNTLKVNKLFTYPIPGWHGKGGYTAQGQLVLANNGERANWNLDSKDLQVGGAPKSKEDMGVLASWDGKDWKIIERKQFTDVTGPGGIYGSPDDKSPLWSIGWDKRSVILKLLDSGKWSTYRLPKSTHTYDGSTGVYTEWPRIREIGNGKMLMDMHGMFYNFPKTFTASNTSGILPVSSHLRYIPDFTNWNGQLLLASDETSLLQNPMAGRSQSNIWFGKSEELKEWGAASGWGGIWMNDQVTANTASDAFLINGFGKKILHLNQDSGKDVKFTIEIDVKGDNNWKEYSKITVPSSGYQYHIFPDNFAATWVRIKSDQNCVASAFFHYQGKGHDSAASAKMFQSLAGIDETGMVTAGLIRPAAYNKNLQFLDISSPAPVYYEVDEKLAFSKPAESREKELAELCKLTREFETDEASVIVKDKTGTYRLPKTSAKYDQPFTAGWPRDRRELMSERYMFNAHGTFYEVPRDAGFSSMRPITTHKKQIVDFCTWRGLLVLSGTGQTSKADGHYFAGQNGQSGLWFGAIDDLWKLGKPIGEGGVWKNTQVKAGEASLPYLMTGYDQKKVTFSSDKDAVFTIEIDFGHNGWNKYQQIKVPAGKEVVHVFPKGFNAHWVRVTSDKDSKATAWFKYE
;
A
#
# COMPACT_ATOMS: atom_id res chain seq x y z
N MET A 1 5.20 -39.47 -94.03
CA MET A 1 5.58 -38.07 -94.33
C MET A 1 6.29 -37.51 -93.11
N ASN A 2 7.63 -37.58 -93.11
CA ASN A 2 8.62 -36.70 -92.47
C ASN A 2 8.30 -35.97 -91.14
N ILE A 3 8.92 -36.39 -90.01
CA ILE A 3 10.13 -35.78 -89.38
C ILE A 3 10.30 -36.18 -87.90
N ARG A 4 11.39 -36.93 -87.66
CA ARG A 4 12.38 -36.91 -86.55
C ARG A 4 12.10 -36.27 -85.17
N ASN A 5 12.45 -37.08 -84.16
CA ASN A 5 13.49 -36.86 -83.13
C ASN A 5 13.17 -36.34 -81.71
N VAL A 6 13.59 -37.18 -80.76
CA VAL A 6 14.51 -36.94 -79.62
C VAL A 6 13.91 -36.40 -78.31
N ALA A 7 14.11 -37.22 -77.27
CA ALA A 7 14.02 -36.88 -75.86
C ALA A 7 15.16 -35.95 -75.41
N LEU A 8 14.84 -34.97 -74.56
CA LEU A 8 15.77 -34.33 -73.63
C LEU A 8 14.99 -33.95 -72.38
N GLY A 9 15.40 -34.43 -71.21
CA GLY A 9 14.86 -33.97 -69.93
C GLY A 9 15.49 -32.65 -69.50
N LEU A 10 14.79 -31.88 -68.66
CA LEU A 10 15.41 -31.02 -67.65
C LEU A 10 14.36 -30.52 -66.61
N SER A 11 14.67 -30.78 -65.34
CA SER A 11 14.38 -29.99 -64.13
C SER A 11 13.04 -29.25 -63.99
N LEU A 12 12.15 -29.78 -63.15
CA LEU A 12 11.04 -29.03 -62.55
C LEU A 12 11.45 -28.50 -61.17
N SER A 13 11.76 -27.20 -61.08
CA SER A 13 12.00 -26.49 -59.83
C SER A 13 10.68 -26.24 -59.12
N LEU A 14 10.38 -26.98 -58.05
CA LEU A 14 9.26 -26.69 -57.14
C LEU A 14 9.62 -25.48 -56.25
N PHE A 15 8.99 -24.34 -56.54
CA PHE A 15 8.85 -23.26 -55.56
C PHE A 15 7.83 -23.69 -54.49
N MET A 16 8.30 -24.25 -53.37
CA MET A 16 7.51 -24.26 -52.13
C MET A 16 7.63 -22.89 -51.46
N SER A 17 6.65 -22.02 -51.70
CA SER A 17 6.38 -20.87 -50.86
C SER A 17 5.89 -21.35 -49.49
N GLY A 18 6.84 -21.56 -48.56
CA GLY A 18 6.54 -21.76 -47.16
C GLY A 18 5.91 -20.49 -46.58
N ILE A 19 4.59 -20.48 -46.43
CA ILE A 19 3.89 -19.50 -45.59
C ILE A 19 4.26 -19.84 -44.16
N ALA A 20 5.32 -19.21 -43.65
CA ALA A 20 5.60 -19.16 -42.23
C ALA A 20 4.49 -18.34 -41.57
N PHE A 21 3.48 -19.02 -41.03
CA PHE A 21 2.62 -18.42 -40.01
C PHE A 21 3.51 -18.04 -38.83
N GLY A 22 3.93 -16.78 -38.77
CA GLY A 22 4.63 -16.23 -37.63
C GLY A 22 3.71 -16.34 -36.42
N GLN A 23 3.99 -17.30 -35.52
CA GLN A 23 3.48 -17.24 -34.16
C GLN A 23 3.95 -15.91 -33.57
N THR A 24 3.04 -14.95 -33.42
CA THR A 24 3.28 -13.77 -32.61
C THR A 24 3.66 -14.27 -31.21
N LYS A 25 4.93 -14.14 -30.83
CA LYS A 25 5.40 -14.52 -29.49
C LYS A 25 4.53 -13.78 -28.46
N LYS A 26 3.96 -14.51 -27.52
CA LYS A 26 3.21 -13.91 -26.41
C LYS A 26 4.10 -12.87 -25.70
N PRO A 27 3.57 -11.70 -25.33
CA PRO A 27 4.33 -10.72 -24.55
C PRO A 27 4.87 -11.33 -23.25
N LEU A 28 6.08 -10.91 -22.85
CA LEU A 28 6.70 -11.36 -21.60
C LEU A 28 5.85 -10.92 -20.41
N GLN A 29 5.49 -11.86 -19.55
CA GLN A 29 4.76 -11.60 -18.32
C GLN A 29 5.49 -12.28 -17.15
N ILE A 30 5.69 -11.54 -16.06
CA ILE A 30 6.28 -12.05 -14.82
C ILE A 30 5.42 -11.58 -13.66
N SER A 31 4.90 -12.52 -12.86
CA SER A 31 4.03 -12.23 -11.72
C SER A 31 2.88 -11.26 -12.03
N GLY A 32 2.25 -11.42 -13.19
CA GLY A 32 1.15 -10.56 -13.63
C GLY A 32 1.57 -9.23 -14.27
N VAL A 33 2.86 -8.90 -14.31
CA VAL A 33 3.35 -7.63 -14.88
C VAL A 33 3.90 -7.85 -16.30
N TYR A 34 3.54 -6.94 -17.21
CA TYR A 34 4.07 -6.88 -18.57
C TYR A 34 5.06 -5.70 -18.68
N PRO A 35 6.38 -5.92 -18.70
CA PRO A 35 7.35 -4.82 -18.63
C PRO A 35 7.28 -3.83 -19.81
N HIS A 36 6.81 -4.29 -20.98
CA HIS A 36 6.64 -3.44 -22.16
C HIS A 36 5.47 -2.45 -22.04
N LEU A 37 4.56 -2.64 -21.07
CA LEU A 37 3.45 -1.73 -20.79
C LEU A 37 3.80 -0.61 -19.80
N ALA A 38 5.05 -0.54 -19.32
CA ALA A 38 5.45 0.50 -18.38
C ALA A 38 5.29 1.90 -18.99
N ALA A 39 4.66 2.80 -18.22
CA ALA A 39 4.55 4.20 -18.54
C ALA A 39 5.71 4.99 -17.89
N PHE A 40 6.12 6.07 -18.55
CA PHE A 40 7.22 6.94 -18.13
C PHE A 40 6.79 8.39 -18.25
N ASN A 41 7.20 9.23 -17.30
CA ASN A 41 7.03 10.67 -17.40
C ASN A 41 8.36 11.28 -17.88
N GLU A 42 8.36 11.73 -19.13
CA GLU A 42 9.56 12.17 -19.84
C GLU A 42 9.95 13.62 -19.52
N GLY A 43 9.07 14.38 -18.83
CA GLY A 43 9.27 15.82 -18.64
C GLY A 43 9.19 16.65 -19.94
N ASP A 44 8.74 16.04 -21.04
CA ASP A 44 8.77 16.57 -22.42
C ASP A 44 7.49 17.29 -22.89
N GLY A 45 6.45 17.33 -22.06
CA GLY A 45 5.15 17.91 -22.37
C GLY A 45 4.99 19.35 -21.91
N ILE A 46 3.77 19.71 -21.52
CA ILE A 46 3.46 21.08 -21.05
C ILE A 46 4.30 21.36 -19.80
N PRO A 47 5.16 22.40 -19.80
CA PRO A 47 5.98 22.71 -18.64
C PRO A 47 5.13 23.09 -17.43
N CYS A 48 5.33 22.38 -16.32
CA CYS A 48 4.71 22.69 -15.04
C CYS A 48 5.55 23.77 -14.31
N ILE A 49 5.64 24.98 -14.88
CA ILE A 49 6.66 25.98 -14.52
C ILE A 49 6.67 26.35 -13.02
N LYS A 50 5.49 26.37 -12.38
CA LYS A 50 5.36 26.79 -10.99
C LYS A 50 5.65 25.67 -9.98
N ASN A 51 5.66 24.40 -10.40
CA ASN A 51 5.77 23.25 -9.51
C ASN A 51 6.72 22.19 -10.09
N PRO A 52 7.68 21.67 -9.31
CA PRO A 52 8.72 20.77 -9.82
C PRO A 52 8.24 19.35 -10.20
N GLY A 53 6.93 19.08 -10.24
CA GLY A 53 6.37 17.73 -10.34
C GLY A 53 6.51 17.03 -11.70
N ASN A 54 6.69 17.78 -12.78
CA ASN A 54 6.79 17.20 -14.12
C ASN A 54 8.09 16.37 -14.28
N GLY A 55 7.96 15.09 -14.63
CA GLY A 55 9.09 14.16 -14.82
C GLY A 55 9.57 13.43 -13.57
N ILE A 56 9.22 13.92 -12.36
CA ILE A 56 9.75 13.34 -11.11
C ILE A 56 8.86 12.26 -10.49
N GLU A 57 7.62 12.11 -10.94
CA GLU A 57 6.71 11.04 -10.51
C GLU A 57 5.75 10.70 -11.66
N ILE A 58 5.24 9.47 -11.65
CA ILE A 58 4.21 9.02 -12.57
C ILE A 58 3.35 7.94 -11.93
N GLY A 59 2.21 8.33 -11.37
CA GLY A 59 1.19 7.34 -11.02
C GLY A 59 0.18 7.15 -12.14
N ILE A 60 -0.52 6.01 -12.13
CA ILE A 60 -1.63 5.73 -13.03
C ILE A 60 -2.94 6.02 -12.30
N GLY A 61 -3.52 7.19 -12.52
CA GLY A 61 -4.65 7.71 -11.74
C GLY A 61 -6.01 7.09 -12.07
N ALA A 62 -6.19 6.55 -13.28
CA ALA A 62 -7.41 5.85 -13.67
C ALA A 62 -7.19 4.80 -14.77
N VAL A 63 -7.90 3.68 -14.69
CA VAL A 63 -7.90 2.59 -15.69
C VAL A 63 -9.33 2.12 -16.03
N VAL A 64 -9.82 2.34 -17.25
CA VAL A 64 -11.23 2.06 -17.62
C VAL A 64 -11.36 1.24 -18.91
N PRO A 65 -12.05 0.09 -18.91
CA PRO A 65 -12.50 -0.57 -20.12
C PRO A 65 -13.58 0.26 -20.82
N TRP A 66 -13.32 0.70 -22.06
CA TRP A 66 -14.27 1.47 -22.84
C TRP A 66 -13.96 1.38 -24.34
N ALA A 67 -15.00 1.35 -25.18
CA ALA A 67 -14.87 1.29 -26.64
C ALA A 67 -13.92 0.18 -27.14
N GLY A 68 -13.96 -1.00 -26.51
CA GLY A 68 -13.15 -2.17 -26.89
C GLY A 68 -11.68 -2.12 -26.48
N LYS A 69 -11.24 -1.08 -25.77
CA LYS A 69 -9.86 -0.93 -25.29
C LYS A 69 -9.83 -0.70 -23.78
N LEU A 70 -8.66 -0.85 -23.18
CA LEU A 70 -8.39 -0.33 -21.84
C LEU A 70 -7.82 1.08 -21.97
N TRP A 71 -8.48 2.05 -21.35
CA TRP A 71 -8.00 3.42 -21.24
C TRP A 71 -7.24 3.60 -19.94
N MET A 72 -6.10 4.27 -20.01
CA MET A 72 -5.23 4.53 -18.86
C MET A 72 -4.78 5.98 -18.90
N ILE A 73 -4.77 6.66 -17.75
CA ILE A 73 -4.26 8.04 -17.64
C ILE A 73 -3.21 8.11 -16.54
N THR A 74 -2.11 8.80 -16.81
CA THR A 74 -1.04 9.01 -15.83
C THR A 74 -1.10 10.41 -15.22
N TYR A 75 -0.39 10.63 -14.12
CA TYR A 75 -0.30 11.93 -13.46
C TYR A 75 1.11 12.28 -12.96
N SER A 76 1.38 13.58 -12.91
CA SER A 76 2.48 14.22 -12.18
C SER A 76 1.93 14.86 -10.91
N PRO A 77 2.72 15.04 -9.86
CA PRO A 77 2.30 15.80 -8.68
C PRO A 77 2.22 17.30 -9.01
N HIS A 78 1.29 18.01 -8.37
CA HIS A 78 1.21 19.48 -8.38
C HIS A 78 1.15 20.16 -9.77
N CYS A 79 0.55 19.55 -10.80
CA CYS A 79 0.49 20.14 -12.15
C CYS A 79 -0.94 20.46 -12.63
N PRO A 80 -1.57 21.54 -12.11
CA PRO A 80 -2.95 21.90 -12.46
C PRO A 80 -3.12 22.51 -13.86
N GLU A 81 -2.04 22.97 -14.50
CA GLU A 81 -2.06 23.63 -15.81
C GLU A 81 -1.70 22.66 -16.97
N GLY A 82 -1.53 21.36 -16.68
CA GLY A 82 -1.04 20.34 -17.61
C GLY A 82 0.39 19.89 -17.28
N SER A 83 0.83 18.79 -17.90
CA SER A 83 2.16 18.18 -17.69
C SER A 83 2.59 17.33 -18.89
N SER A 84 3.62 16.49 -18.71
CA SER A 84 4.04 15.48 -19.69
C SER A 84 3.28 14.16 -19.58
N ASP A 85 2.34 14.05 -18.64
CA ASP A 85 1.50 12.86 -18.52
C ASP A 85 0.62 12.65 -19.72
N LYS A 86 0.27 11.38 -19.97
CA LYS A 86 -0.42 11.00 -21.18
C LYS A 86 -1.70 10.22 -20.88
N LEU A 87 -2.61 10.31 -21.83
CA LEU A 87 -3.70 9.36 -21.99
C LEU A 87 -3.20 8.23 -22.89
N TYR A 88 -3.52 7.00 -22.51
CA TYR A 88 -3.10 5.79 -23.21
C TYR A 88 -4.32 4.94 -23.56
N THR A 89 -4.18 4.16 -24.63
CA THR A 89 -5.03 2.98 -24.84
C THR A 89 -4.19 1.72 -24.92
N ILE A 90 -4.72 0.62 -24.39
CA ILE A 90 -4.16 -0.73 -24.54
C ILE A 90 -5.20 -1.60 -25.24
N ASP A 91 -4.80 -2.24 -26.36
CA ASP A 91 -5.65 -3.15 -27.12
C ASP A 91 -5.59 -4.60 -26.60
N ASP A 92 -6.45 -5.48 -27.13
CA ASP A 92 -6.53 -6.89 -26.76
C ASP A 92 -5.24 -7.70 -27.00
N LYS A 93 -4.32 -7.17 -27.82
CA LYS A 93 -3.00 -7.74 -28.08
C LYS A 93 -1.91 -7.15 -27.18
N LEU A 94 -2.30 -6.32 -26.21
CA LEU A 94 -1.40 -5.60 -25.30
C LEU A 94 -0.47 -4.62 -26.01
N ASN A 95 -0.92 -4.02 -27.12
CA ASN A 95 -0.25 -2.86 -27.71
C ASN A 95 -0.71 -1.61 -26.98
N MET A 96 0.25 -0.83 -26.46
CA MET A 96 -0.01 0.44 -25.79
C MET A 96 0.23 1.60 -26.77
N GLU A 97 -0.72 2.53 -26.84
CA GLU A 97 -0.69 3.71 -27.70
C GLU A 97 -0.86 4.97 -26.85
N ILE A 98 0.03 5.95 -27.02
CA ILE A 98 -0.13 7.30 -26.47
C ILE A 98 -1.12 8.07 -27.33
N ARG A 99 -2.11 8.68 -26.70
CA ARG A 99 -3.13 9.47 -27.36
C ARG A 99 -2.62 10.90 -27.65
N PRO A 100 -2.69 11.38 -28.90
CA PRO A 100 -2.19 12.72 -29.26
C PRO A 100 -2.98 13.86 -28.59
N GLU A 101 -4.17 13.57 -28.08
CA GLU A 101 -5.03 14.54 -27.39
C GLU A 101 -4.54 14.88 -25.97
N SER A 102 -3.45 14.25 -25.52
CA SER A 102 -2.90 14.37 -24.16
C SER A 102 -2.45 15.80 -23.81
N VAL A 103 -2.95 16.31 -22.68
CA VAL A 103 -2.57 17.59 -22.06
C VAL A 103 -1.93 17.44 -20.67
N GLY A 104 -1.76 16.20 -20.20
CA GLY A 104 -1.23 15.87 -18.88
C GLY A 104 -2.04 16.42 -17.71
N GLY A 105 -1.36 16.65 -16.60
CA GLY A 105 -1.89 17.17 -15.34
C GLY A 105 -1.79 16.18 -14.18
N THR A 106 -2.64 16.34 -13.16
CA THR A 106 -2.82 15.37 -12.07
C THR A 106 -4.22 14.73 -12.02
N PRO A 107 -4.66 14.02 -13.08
CA PRO A 107 -5.99 13.42 -13.12
C PRO A 107 -6.04 12.04 -12.46
N ALA A 108 -7.09 11.81 -11.68
CA ALA A 108 -7.49 10.48 -11.18
C ALA A 108 -9.02 10.27 -11.17
N ASN A 109 -9.76 11.22 -11.74
CA ASN A 109 -11.20 11.10 -11.93
C ASN A 109 -11.54 10.21 -13.12
N ARG A 110 -12.62 9.43 -12.97
CA ARG A 110 -13.24 8.68 -14.07
C ARG A 110 -14.74 8.50 -13.84
N MET A 111 -15.52 8.58 -14.92
CA MET A 111 -16.95 8.31 -14.93
C MET A 111 -17.37 7.81 -16.31
N ILE A 112 -18.19 6.77 -16.38
CA ILE A 112 -18.96 6.47 -17.60
C ILE A 112 -20.30 7.17 -17.46
N HIS A 113 -20.47 8.26 -18.19
CA HIS A 113 -21.68 9.08 -18.15
C HIS A 113 -22.76 8.45 -19.02
N LYS A 114 -23.79 7.88 -18.38
CA LYS A 114 -24.84 7.09 -19.06
C LYS A 114 -25.61 7.94 -20.06
N GLU A 115 -25.91 9.18 -19.69
CA GLU A 115 -26.78 10.08 -20.42
C GLU A 115 -26.18 10.52 -21.76
N SER A 116 -24.85 10.69 -21.80
CA SER A 116 -24.15 11.06 -23.03
C SER A 116 -23.42 9.91 -23.71
N ASN A 117 -23.43 8.71 -23.10
CA ASN A 117 -22.73 7.51 -23.55
C ASN A 117 -21.23 7.78 -23.83
N GLN A 118 -20.57 8.43 -22.88
CA GLN A 118 -19.16 8.82 -22.96
C GLN A 118 -18.39 8.37 -21.71
N LEU A 119 -17.14 7.98 -21.90
CA LEU A 119 -16.15 7.89 -20.84
C LEU A 119 -15.56 9.28 -20.59
N LEU A 120 -15.69 9.75 -19.36
CA LEU A 120 -15.02 10.93 -18.83
C LEU A 120 -13.83 10.44 -18.01
N ILE A 121 -12.61 10.76 -18.41
CA ILE A 121 -11.37 10.36 -17.72
C ILE A 121 -10.41 11.53 -17.74
N GLY A 122 -10.04 12.06 -16.57
CA GLY A 122 -9.31 13.32 -16.52
C GLY A 122 -10.09 14.46 -17.22
N PRO A 123 -9.43 15.27 -18.06
CA PRO A 123 -10.08 16.31 -18.87
C PRO A 123 -10.67 15.78 -20.19
N TYR A 124 -10.63 14.46 -20.43
CA TYR A 124 -11.01 13.86 -21.70
C TYR A 124 -12.43 13.31 -21.68
N LEU A 125 -13.16 13.56 -22.76
CA LEU A 125 -14.47 12.97 -23.05
C LEU A 125 -14.35 12.09 -24.28
N ILE A 126 -14.64 10.81 -24.11
CA ILE A 126 -14.39 9.76 -25.09
C ILE A 126 -15.72 9.10 -25.46
N ASP A 127 -16.11 9.21 -26.72
CA ASP A 127 -17.36 8.60 -27.18
C ASP A 127 -17.27 7.08 -27.31
N ALA A 128 -18.40 6.44 -27.63
CA ALA A 128 -18.48 4.99 -27.79
C ALA A 128 -17.65 4.44 -28.95
N SER A 129 -17.20 5.28 -29.88
CA SER A 129 -16.26 4.91 -30.97
C SER A 129 -14.79 5.06 -30.57
N GLY A 130 -14.51 5.63 -29.40
CA GLY A 130 -13.17 5.92 -28.91
C GLY A 130 -12.60 7.26 -29.38
N LYS A 131 -13.43 8.15 -29.96
CA LYS A 131 -12.98 9.49 -30.34
C LYS A 131 -12.86 10.37 -29.10
N VAL A 132 -11.70 10.99 -28.94
CA VAL A 132 -11.37 11.81 -27.79
C VAL A 132 -11.66 13.29 -28.07
N ARG A 133 -12.22 13.97 -27.09
CA ARG A 133 -12.28 15.44 -27.01
C ARG A 133 -11.72 15.88 -25.68
N THR A 134 -11.04 17.03 -25.65
CA THR A 134 -10.31 17.50 -24.48
C THR A 134 -10.85 18.85 -24.01
N ILE A 135 -11.19 18.96 -22.73
CA ILE A 135 -11.34 20.25 -22.07
C ILE A 135 -9.92 20.77 -21.78
N PRO A 136 -9.46 21.87 -22.40
CA PRO A 136 -8.08 22.31 -22.20
C PRO A 136 -7.86 22.80 -20.76
N PRO A 137 -6.66 22.59 -20.16
CA PRO A 137 -6.36 23.06 -18.81
C PRO A 137 -6.55 24.57 -18.63
N SER A 138 -6.49 25.37 -19.70
CA SER A 138 -6.78 26.81 -19.65
C SER A 138 -8.25 27.14 -19.36
N GLN A 139 -9.18 26.21 -19.60
CA GLN A 139 -10.61 26.37 -19.31
C GLN A 139 -11.04 25.67 -18.01
N MET A 140 -10.34 24.59 -17.63
CA MET A 140 -10.59 23.86 -16.38
C MET A 140 -9.25 23.51 -15.71
N PRO A 141 -8.54 24.50 -15.15
CA PRO A 141 -7.29 24.25 -14.45
C PRO A 141 -7.58 23.50 -13.15
N GLY A 142 -6.74 22.53 -12.83
CA GLY A 142 -6.87 21.77 -11.59
C GLY A 142 -6.30 20.36 -11.68
N ARG A 143 -6.09 19.78 -10.51
CA ARG A 143 -5.72 18.38 -10.36
C ARG A 143 -7.00 17.55 -10.24
N LEU A 144 -7.59 17.18 -11.37
CA LEU A 144 -8.95 16.61 -11.44
C LEU A 144 -9.03 15.26 -10.71
N THR A 145 -9.76 15.19 -9.58
CA THR A 145 -9.78 13.99 -8.71
C THR A 145 -11.10 13.26 -8.69
N ALA A 146 -12.22 13.96 -8.94
CA ALA A 146 -13.52 13.32 -9.08
C ALA A 146 -14.37 13.93 -10.20
N THR A 147 -15.24 13.08 -10.76
CA THR A 147 -16.32 13.49 -11.66
C THR A 147 -17.61 12.89 -11.13
N ALA A 148 -18.64 13.72 -10.98
CA ALA A 148 -19.91 13.32 -10.41
C ALA A 148 -21.08 13.76 -11.31
N ARG A 149 -22.17 12.99 -11.26
CA ARG A 149 -23.41 13.31 -11.98
C ARG A 149 -24.00 14.64 -11.50
N HIS A 150 -24.49 15.47 -12.40
CA HIS A 150 -25.07 16.77 -12.03
C HIS A 150 -26.40 16.60 -11.28
N LEU A 151 -26.68 17.47 -10.30
CA LEU A 151 -27.87 17.37 -9.45
C LEU A 151 -29.16 17.71 -10.21
N THR A 152 -29.13 18.75 -11.06
CA THR A 152 -30.35 19.33 -11.67
C THR A 152 -30.41 19.21 -13.20
N ASP A 153 -29.30 18.81 -13.84
CA ASP A 153 -29.17 18.69 -15.30
C ASP A 153 -28.23 17.52 -15.65
N PRO A 154 -28.51 16.30 -15.18
CA PRO A 154 -27.66 15.14 -15.42
C PRO A 154 -27.64 14.72 -16.89
N ALA A 155 -28.56 15.20 -17.73
CA ALA A 155 -28.58 14.87 -19.15
C ALA A 155 -27.43 15.55 -19.91
N ASN A 156 -27.07 16.77 -19.52
CA ASN A 156 -26.13 17.60 -20.26
C ASN A 156 -24.87 17.96 -19.48
N LYS A 157 -24.89 17.86 -18.15
CA LYS A 157 -23.78 18.33 -17.31
C LYS A 157 -23.28 17.29 -16.34
N VAL A 158 -22.02 17.49 -15.94
CA VAL A 158 -21.36 16.80 -14.83
C VAL A 158 -20.62 17.81 -13.95
N TYR A 159 -20.32 17.42 -12.73
CA TYR A 159 -19.38 18.14 -11.87
C TYR A 159 -17.98 17.58 -12.01
N TYR A 160 -16.98 18.47 -12.04
CA TYR A 160 -15.56 18.13 -11.89
C TYR A 160 -15.05 18.75 -10.59
N TYR A 161 -14.47 17.93 -9.73
CA TYR A 161 -13.82 18.36 -8.51
C TYR A 161 -12.32 18.16 -8.63
N GLU A 162 -11.56 19.15 -8.20
CA GLU A 162 -10.11 19.15 -8.29
C GLU A 162 -9.45 19.22 -6.89
N MET A 163 -8.20 18.79 -6.81
CA MET A 163 -7.50 18.54 -5.56
C MET A 163 -7.36 19.80 -4.69
N GLU A 164 -7.13 20.96 -5.29
CA GLU A 164 -7.03 22.22 -4.56
C GLU A 164 -8.38 22.77 -4.08
N GLY A 165 -9.52 22.16 -4.42
CA GLY A 165 -10.85 22.47 -3.90
C GLY A 165 -11.82 23.16 -4.86
N ALA A 166 -11.42 23.52 -6.08
CA ALA A 166 -12.35 24.11 -7.04
C ALA A 166 -13.39 23.07 -7.52
N LEU A 167 -14.63 23.55 -7.68
CA LEU A 167 -15.74 22.77 -8.22
C LEU A 167 -16.23 23.43 -9.51
N TYR A 168 -16.24 22.65 -10.59
CA TYR A 168 -16.72 23.06 -11.90
C TYR A 168 -17.97 22.27 -12.28
N GLU A 169 -18.83 22.87 -13.09
CA GLU A 169 -19.77 22.13 -13.94
C GLU A 169 -19.31 22.23 -15.39
N ALA A 170 -19.50 21.15 -16.16
CA ALA A 170 -19.13 21.11 -17.56
C ALA A 170 -20.24 20.47 -18.39
N ASP A 171 -20.54 21.08 -19.53
CA ASP A 171 -21.46 20.53 -20.52
C ASP A 171 -20.77 19.43 -21.35
N VAL A 172 -21.28 18.22 -21.29
CA VAL A 172 -20.66 17.04 -21.91
C VAL A 172 -20.77 17.02 -23.44
N ASN A 173 -21.58 17.91 -24.03
CA ASN A 173 -21.77 17.99 -25.48
C ASN A 173 -20.92 19.11 -26.09
N THR A 174 -20.86 20.27 -25.43
CA THR A 174 -20.17 21.48 -25.93
C THR A 174 -18.80 21.73 -25.31
N LEU A 175 -18.46 21.06 -24.20
CA LEU A 175 -17.25 21.26 -23.41
C LEU A 175 -17.15 22.63 -22.73
N LYS A 176 -18.25 23.38 -22.66
CA LYS A 176 -18.28 24.64 -21.91
C LYS A 176 -18.21 24.35 -20.42
N VAL A 177 -17.27 25.03 -19.74
CA VAL A 177 -17.01 24.89 -18.31
C VAL A 177 -17.44 26.14 -17.58
N ASN A 178 -18.08 25.97 -16.42
CA ASN A 178 -18.39 27.03 -15.48
C ASN A 178 -17.82 26.68 -14.10
N LYS A 179 -17.01 27.57 -13.51
CA LYS A 179 -16.48 27.38 -12.16
C LYS A 179 -17.52 27.83 -11.15
N LEU A 180 -18.06 26.89 -10.37
CA LEU A 180 -19.08 27.16 -9.36
C LEU A 180 -18.45 27.70 -8.08
N PHE A 181 -17.35 27.09 -7.64
CA PHE A 181 -16.66 27.46 -6.41
C PHE A 181 -15.15 27.38 -6.61
N THR A 182 -14.41 28.30 -5.99
CA THR A 182 -12.95 28.22 -5.93
C THR A 182 -12.51 27.26 -4.81
N TYR A 183 -13.19 27.29 -3.66
CA TYR A 183 -12.80 26.50 -2.49
C TYR A 183 -13.95 26.40 -1.46
N PRO A 184 -15.00 25.59 -1.69
CA PRO A 184 -16.23 25.68 -0.89
C PRO A 184 -16.11 25.02 0.49
N ILE A 185 -15.16 24.11 0.69
CA ILE A 185 -15.03 23.25 1.87
C ILE A 185 -13.57 23.19 2.34
N PRO A 186 -13.30 22.99 3.64
CA PRO A 186 -11.94 22.93 4.19
C PRO A 186 -11.19 21.67 3.76
N GLY A 187 -9.90 21.55 4.08
CA GLY A 187 -9.04 20.46 3.61
C GLY A 187 -8.52 20.72 2.19
N TRP A 188 -7.21 20.80 2.00
CA TRP A 188 -6.62 21.29 0.76
C TRP A 188 -6.42 20.22 -0.33
N HIS A 189 -6.71 18.96 -0.02
CA HIS A 189 -6.32 17.81 -0.81
C HIS A 189 -7.55 16.96 -1.17
N GLY A 190 -8.34 17.44 -2.12
CA GLY A 190 -9.56 16.82 -2.63
C GLY A 190 -9.28 15.53 -3.38
N LYS A 191 -10.03 14.47 -3.08
CA LYS A 191 -9.79 13.12 -3.59
C LYS A 191 -11.02 12.47 -4.21
N GLY A 192 -12.19 12.59 -3.58
CA GLY A 192 -13.39 11.83 -3.95
C GLY A 192 -14.62 12.72 -4.09
N GLY A 193 -15.55 12.30 -4.94
CA GLY A 193 -16.79 13.02 -5.20
C GLY A 193 -17.87 12.13 -5.80
N TYR A 194 -19.10 12.20 -5.30
CA TYR A 194 -20.23 11.41 -5.80
C TYR A 194 -21.55 12.12 -5.55
N THR A 195 -22.52 11.89 -6.43
CA THR A 195 -23.88 12.42 -6.27
C THR A 195 -24.84 11.29 -5.97
N ALA A 196 -25.57 11.38 -4.85
CA ALA A 196 -26.64 10.46 -4.47
C ALA A 196 -27.62 11.15 -3.51
N GLN A 197 -28.87 10.66 -3.47
CA GLN A 197 -29.90 11.12 -2.52
C GLN A 197 -30.09 12.66 -2.53
N GLY A 198 -30.01 13.28 -3.72
CA GLY A 198 -30.14 14.72 -3.92
C GLY A 198 -28.96 15.56 -3.41
N GLN A 199 -27.80 14.96 -3.18
CA GLN A 199 -26.62 15.66 -2.65
C GLN A 199 -25.35 15.29 -3.43
N LEU A 200 -24.52 16.29 -3.72
CA LEU A 200 -23.12 16.09 -4.09
C LEU A 200 -22.30 15.97 -2.81
N VAL A 201 -21.58 14.86 -2.64
CA VAL A 201 -20.68 14.63 -1.50
C VAL A 201 -19.25 14.65 -1.97
N LEU A 202 -18.39 15.43 -1.30
CA LEU A 202 -16.97 15.60 -1.61
C LEU A 202 -16.09 15.22 -0.41
N ALA A 203 -14.92 14.67 -0.70
CA ALA A 203 -13.96 14.20 0.28
C ALA A 203 -12.57 14.79 0.05
N ASN A 204 -11.98 15.34 1.13
CA ASN A 204 -10.61 15.84 1.18
C ASN A 204 -9.82 15.09 2.26
N ASN A 205 -8.59 14.70 1.95
CA ASN A 205 -7.79 13.82 2.81
C ASN A 205 -6.62 14.52 3.53
N GLY A 206 -6.53 15.84 3.54
CA GLY A 206 -5.39 16.50 4.17
C GLY A 206 -5.54 18.00 4.36
N GLU A 207 -4.64 18.59 5.15
CA GLU A 207 -4.52 20.03 5.37
C GLU A 207 -3.13 20.56 4.97
N ARG A 208 -3.06 21.84 4.60
CA ARG A 208 -1.77 22.50 4.39
C ARG A 208 -1.08 22.66 5.73
N ALA A 209 0.26 22.53 5.73
CA ALA A 209 1.07 22.80 6.91
C ALA A 209 0.83 24.21 7.48
N ASN A 210 0.64 25.19 6.59
CA ASN A 210 0.18 26.54 6.95
C ASN A 210 -1.23 26.74 6.41
N TRP A 211 -2.20 26.92 7.31
CA TRP A 211 -3.56 27.31 6.93
C TRP A 211 -3.52 28.74 6.36
N ASN A 212 -3.63 28.84 5.04
CA ASN A 212 -3.58 30.10 4.31
C ASN A 212 -4.78 30.29 3.38
N LEU A 213 -5.86 29.55 3.64
CA LEU A 213 -7.08 29.61 2.86
C LEU A 213 -7.83 30.89 3.23
N ASP A 214 -8.22 31.65 2.21
CA ASP A 214 -9.03 32.84 2.40
C ASP A 214 -10.41 32.42 2.88
N SER A 215 -10.75 32.80 4.12
CA SER A 215 -12.02 32.43 4.74
C SER A 215 -13.25 32.85 3.93
N LYS A 216 -13.11 33.81 2.99
CA LYS A 216 -14.23 34.28 2.16
C LYS A 216 -14.66 33.29 1.07
N ASP A 217 -13.78 32.37 0.66
CA ASP A 217 -14.10 31.39 -0.40
C ASP A 217 -14.86 30.19 0.17
N LEU A 218 -14.64 29.88 1.45
CA LEU A 218 -15.32 28.81 2.17
C LEU A 218 -16.82 29.09 2.29
N GLN A 219 -17.62 28.11 1.87
CA GLN A 219 -19.07 28.12 2.07
C GLN A 219 -19.47 27.51 3.43
N VAL A 220 -18.62 26.64 3.99
CA VAL A 220 -18.81 26.02 5.30
C VAL A 220 -17.46 25.67 5.93
N GLY A 221 -17.41 25.66 7.27
CA GLY A 221 -16.22 25.22 8.00
C GLY A 221 -15.20 26.31 8.27
N GLY A 222 -13.96 25.90 8.49
CA GLY A 222 -12.84 26.77 8.85
C GLY A 222 -11.57 25.98 9.13
N ALA A 223 -10.59 26.63 9.77
CA ALA A 223 -9.31 26.02 10.10
C ALA A 223 -9.47 24.76 10.98
N PRO A 224 -8.55 23.77 10.87
CA PRO A 224 -8.55 22.59 11.73
C PRO A 224 -8.40 23.01 13.20
N LYS A 225 -9.26 22.49 14.09
CA LYS A 225 -9.19 22.81 15.54
C LYS A 225 -8.20 21.93 16.29
N SER A 226 -7.83 20.80 15.70
CA SER A 226 -6.90 19.83 16.27
C SER A 226 -6.13 19.11 15.16
N LYS A 227 -5.09 18.35 15.54
CA LYS A 227 -4.39 17.44 14.62
C LYS A 227 -5.28 16.32 14.06
N GLU A 228 -6.46 16.11 14.62
CA GLU A 228 -7.40 15.12 14.09
C GLU A 228 -8.38 15.72 13.06
N ASP A 229 -8.42 17.04 12.88
CA ASP A 229 -9.36 17.71 11.97
C ASP A 229 -8.75 17.88 10.56
N MET A 230 -7.90 16.93 10.16
CA MET A 230 -7.19 16.98 8.88
C MET A 230 -8.11 16.46 7.78
N GLY A 231 -8.49 17.28 6.80
CA GLY A 231 -9.44 16.91 5.75
C GLY A 231 -10.92 17.10 6.13
N VAL A 232 -11.81 16.68 5.24
CA VAL A 232 -13.26 16.82 5.40
C VAL A 232 -14.04 15.82 4.55
N LEU A 233 -15.23 15.43 5.04
CA LEU A 233 -16.34 14.93 4.23
C LEU A 233 -17.47 15.96 4.30
N ALA A 234 -17.92 16.46 3.16
CA ALA A 234 -18.95 17.49 3.07
C ALA A 234 -19.98 17.17 1.98
N SER A 235 -21.17 17.72 2.14
CA SER A 235 -22.29 17.57 1.21
C SER A 235 -22.83 18.92 0.75
N TRP A 236 -23.34 18.98 -0.47
CA TRP A 236 -24.03 20.12 -1.06
C TRP A 236 -25.31 19.66 -1.76
N ASP A 237 -26.44 20.27 -1.43
CA ASP A 237 -27.76 19.90 -1.98
C ASP A 237 -28.15 20.75 -3.22
N GLY A 238 -27.20 21.50 -3.78
CA GLY A 238 -27.45 22.49 -4.82
C GLY A 238 -27.71 23.90 -4.28
N LYS A 239 -27.86 24.05 -2.96
CA LYS A 239 -28.04 25.34 -2.28
C LYS A 239 -27.05 25.51 -1.14
N ASP A 240 -27.10 24.64 -0.14
CA ASP A 240 -26.37 24.78 1.12
C ASP A 240 -25.28 23.70 1.27
N TRP A 241 -24.10 24.12 1.75
CA TRP A 241 -23.01 23.23 2.11
C TRP A 241 -23.11 22.79 3.58
N LYS A 242 -22.85 21.51 3.85
CA LYS A 242 -22.82 20.94 5.20
C LYS A 242 -21.60 20.05 5.38
N ILE A 243 -20.89 20.26 6.48
CA ILE A 243 -19.83 19.34 6.92
C ILE A 243 -20.49 18.12 7.56
N ILE A 244 -20.13 16.94 7.06
CA ILE A 244 -20.50 15.66 7.65
C ILE A 244 -19.50 15.32 8.75
N GLU A 245 -18.19 15.43 8.46
CA GLU A 245 -17.15 15.10 9.42
C GLU A 245 -15.80 15.74 9.03
N ARG A 246 -15.03 16.20 10.04
CA ARG A 246 -13.65 16.68 9.88
C ARG A 246 -12.68 15.55 10.22
N LYS A 247 -12.30 14.77 9.21
CA LYS A 247 -11.28 13.69 9.20
C LYS A 247 -10.76 13.54 7.77
N GLN A 248 -9.74 12.70 7.58
CA GLN A 248 -9.16 12.46 6.25
C GLN A 248 -10.06 11.47 5.49
N PHE A 249 -10.57 11.86 4.32
CA PHE A 249 -11.41 11.02 3.45
C PHE A 249 -10.89 10.99 2.01
N THR A 250 -10.91 9.82 1.36
CA THR A 250 -10.35 9.63 0.00
C THR A 250 -11.38 9.39 -1.07
N ASP A 251 -12.23 8.37 -0.93
CA ASP A 251 -13.23 8.02 -1.96
C ASP A 251 -14.64 8.31 -1.49
N VAL A 252 -15.49 8.64 -2.45
CA VAL A 252 -16.94 8.72 -2.30
C VAL A 252 -17.53 7.99 -3.50
N THR A 253 -18.37 6.99 -3.25
CA THR A 253 -18.93 6.14 -4.30
C THR A 253 -20.21 5.47 -3.81
N GLY A 254 -20.81 4.60 -4.62
CA GLY A 254 -21.96 3.81 -4.24
C GLY A 254 -22.08 2.56 -5.12
N PRO A 255 -23.21 1.85 -5.06
CA PRO A 255 -23.42 0.64 -5.86
C PRO A 255 -23.29 0.85 -7.37
N GLY A 256 -23.46 2.08 -7.86
CA GLY A 256 -23.26 2.40 -9.28
C GLY A 256 -21.80 2.53 -9.71
N GLY A 257 -20.86 2.67 -8.77
CA GLY A 257 -19.45 2.87 -9.06
C GLY A 257 -19.23 4.00 -10.06
N ILE A 258 -18.41 3.74 -11.09
CA ILE A 258 -18.06 4.72 -12.14
C ILE A 258 -19.24 5.17 -13.01
N TYR A 259 -20.41 4.53 -12.90
CA TYR A 259 -21.61 4.89 -13.66
C TYR A 259 -22.51 5.92 -12.94
N GLY A 260 -22.09 6.41 -11.76
CA GLY A 260 -22.92 7.26 -10.90
C GLY A 260 -24.07 6.48 -10.24
N SER A 261 -24.75 7.14 -9.30
CA SER A 261 -25.79 6.48 -8.48
C SER A 261 -26.85 5.81 -9.38
N PRO A 262 -27.24 4.55 -9.12
CA PRO A 262 -28.30 3.88 -9.87
C PRO A 262 -29.63 4.64 -9.79
N ASP A 263 -29.96 5.16 -8.61
CA ASP A 263 -31.13 5.98 -8.32
C ASP A 263 -30.94 6.83 -7.04
N ASP A 264 -31.94 7.63 -6.67
CA ASP A 264 -31.90 8.49 -5.46
C ASP A 264 -32.14 7.74 -4.14
N LYS A 265 -32.43 6.44 -4.18
CA LYS A 265 -32.58 5.60 -2.97
C LYS A 265 -31.31 4.82 -2.64
N SER A 266 -30.38 4.76 -3.58
CA SER A 266 -29.15 4.00 -3.45
C SER A 266 -28.29 4.56 -2.31
N PRO A 267 -27.64 3.69 -1.52
CA PRO A 267 -26.71 4.13 -0.49
C PRO A 267 -25.47 4.76 -1.12
N LEU A 268 -24.83 5.65 -0.37
CA LEU A 268 -23.52 6.20 -0.68
C LEU A 268 -22.54 5.78 0.41
N TRP A 269 -21.33 5.46 -0.02
CA TRP A 269 -20.22 5.05 0.84
C TRP A 269 -19.06 6.03 0.69
N SER A 270 -18.40 6.33 1.80
CA SER A 270 -17.13 7.04 1.78
C SER A 270 -16.14 6.36 2.71
N ILE A 271 -14.86 6.36 2.30
CA ILE A 271 -13.78 5.77 3.09
C ILE A 271 -12.76 6.85 3.47
N GLY A 272 -12.22 6.71 4.66
CA GLY A 272 -11.28 7.63 5.26
C GLY A 272 -10.54 6.98 6.41
N TRP A 273 -9.84 7.78 7.21
CA TRP A 273 -9.13 7.29 8.39
C TRP A 273 -8.92 8.37 9.42
N ASP A 274 -8.56 7.92 10.61
CA ASP A 274 -7.97 8.74 11.65
C ASP A 274 -6.79 7.98 12.29
N LYS A 275 -6.25 8.49 13.40
CA LYS A 275 -5.17 7.81 14.13
C LYS A 275 -5.54 6.40 14.61
N ARG A 276 -6.83 6.09 14.75
CA ARG A 276 -7.35 4.85 15.36
C ARG A 276 -7.48 3.77 14.29
N SER A 277 -8.13 4.08 13.18
CA SER A 277 -8.60 3.07 12.23
C SER A 277 -8.95 3.66 10.86
N VAL A 278 -9.25 2.77 9.91
CA VAL A 278 -10.05 3.15 8.73
C VAL A 278 -11.47 3.49 9.19
N ILE A 279 -12.08 4.46 8.51
CA ILE A 279 -13.45 4.93 8.69
C ILE A 279 -14.22 4.59 7.41
N LEU A 280 -15.36 3.91 7.56
CA LEU A 280 -16.35 3.70 6.50
C LEU A 280 -17.62 4.46 6.89
N LYS A 281 -17.99 5.45 6.07
CA LYS A 281 -19.22 6.21 6.19
C LYS A 281 -20.27 5.64 5.25
N LEU A 282 -21.48 5.48 5.76
CA LEU A 282 -22.65 5.06 5.00
C LEU A 282 -23.70 6.16 5.07
N LEU A 283 -24.12 6.70 3.93
CA LEU A 283 -25.32 7.48 3.77
C LEU A 283 -26.42 6.58 3.21
N ASP A 284 -27.44 6.31 4.01
CA ASP A 284 -28.60 5.52 3.59
C ASP A 284 -29.88 6.21 4.08
N SER A 285 -30.83 6.40 3.17
CA SER A 285 -32.12 7.05 3.46
C SER A 285 -31.96 8.39 4.20
N GLY A 286 -30.99 9.21 3.78
CA GLY A 286 -30.69 10.52 4.35
C GLY A 286 -29.95 10.50 5.70
N LYS A 287 -29.52 9.33 6.20
CA LYS A 287 -28.84 9.20 7.50
C LYS A 287 -27.41 8.69 7.33
N TRP A 288 -26.49 9.35 8.03
CA TRP A 288 -25.09 8.93 8.11
C TRP A 288 -24.86 7.94 9.25
N SER A 289 -24.12 6.87 8.98
CA SER A 289 -23.60 5.90 9.95
C SER A 289 -22.10 5.72 9.77
N THR A 290 -21.39 5.36 10.85
CA THR A 290 -19.94 5.15 10.86
C THR A 290 -19.62 3.71 11.26
N TYR A 291 -18.70 3.09 10.50
CA TYR A 291 -18.09 1.81 10.80
C TYR A 291 -16.57 1.96 10.74
N ARG A 292 -15.85 1.10 11.44
CA ARG A 292 -14.40 1.13 11.55
C ARG A 292 -13.78 -0.19 11.13
N LEU A 293 -12.62 -0.11 10.47
CA LEU A 293 -11.87 -1.26 10.00
C LEU A 293 -10.39 -1.12 10.40
N PRO A 294 -9.68 -2.23 10.63
CA PRO A 294 -8.24 -2.18 10.92
C PRO A 294 -7.44 -1.66 9.73
N LYS A 295 -6.28 -1.10 10.02
CA LYS A 295 -5.23 -0.76 9.07
C LYS A 295 -4.25 -1.93 8.96
N SER A 296 -3.72 -2.21 7.77
CA SER A 296 -2.61 -3.17 7.63
C SER A 296 -1.24 -2.54 7.79
N THR A 297 -1.16 -1.23 7.55
CA THR A 297 0.09 -0.46 7.56
C THR A 297 -0.14 1.00 7.91
N HIS A 298 0.92 1.66 8.37
CA HIS A 298 0.96 3.09 8.68
C HIS A 298 1.56 3.95 7.56
N THR A 299 1.89 3.36 6.40
CA THR A 299 2.45 4.11 5.25
C THR A 299 1.52 5.20 4.71
N TYR A 300 0.23 5.11 4.99
CA TYR A 300 -0.81 6.05 4.53
C TYR A 300 -1.13 7.16 5.54
N ASP A 301 -0.53 7.18 6.73
CA ASP A 301 -0.95 8.07 7.84
C ASP A 301 -0.45 9.53 7.72
N GLY A 302 -0.06 9.98 6.52
CA GLY A 302 0.39 11.35 6.27
C GLY A 302 -0.71 12.39 6.50
N SER A 303 -0.49 13.30 7.46
CA SER A 303 -1.47 14.35 7.83
C SER A 303 -1.77 15.37 6.72
N THR A 304 -0.86 15.55 5.77
CA THR A 304 -1.03 16.44 4.61
C THR A 304 -1.85 15.82 3.49
N GLY A 305 -2.09 14.50 3.56
CA GLY A 305 -2.80 13.72 2.54
C GLY A 305 -1.96 13.25 1.35
N VAL A 306 -0.68 13.63 1.28
CA VAL A 306 0.22 13.35 0.13
C VAL A 306 0.61 11.87 0.04
N TYR A 307 0.66 11.13 1.16
CA TYR A 307 0.98 9.69 1.16
C TYR A 307 -0.19 8.77 0.84
N THR A 308 -1.22 9.30 0.19
CA THR A 308 -2.45 8.56 -0.08
C THR A 308 -3.03 8.94 -1.43
N GLU A 309 -2.59 8.24 -2.47
CA GLU A 309 -3.11 8.30 -3.82
C GLU A 309 -4.28 7.33 -3.96
N TRP A 310 -5.47 7.94 -3.80
CA TRP A 310 -6.84 7.44 -3.93
C TRP A 310 -7.12 5.94 -3.66
N PRO A 311 -7.02 5.45 -2.41
CA PRO A 311 -7.71 4.22 -2.01
C PRO A 311 -9.19 4.26 -2.44
N ARG A 312 -9.74 3.17 -2.99
CA ARG A 312 -11.07 3.14 -3.66
C ARG A 312 -11.96 1.98 -3.19
N ILE A 313 -13.26 2.13 -3.47
CA ILE A 313 -14.20 1.00 -3.64
C ILE A 313 -14.63 0.92 -5.12
N ARG A 314 -14.33 -0.19 -5.81
CA ARG A 314 -14.69 -0.40 -7.24
C ARG A 314 -15.24 -1.78 -7.54
N GLU A 315 -15.99 -1.86 -8.64
CA GLU A 315 -16.42 -3.14 -9.21
C GLU A 315 -15.22 -3.81 -9.91
N ILE A 316 -15.02 -5.09 -9.63
CA ILE A 316 -13.95 -5.93 -10.18
C ILE A 316 -14.50 -7.06 -11.04
N GLY A 317 -15.65 -6.82 -11.67
CA GLY A 317 -16.34 -7.76 -12.56
C GLY A 317 -17.28 -8.73 -11.84
N ASN A 318 -18.21 -9.32 -12.61
CA ASN A 318 -19.20 -10.28 -12.12
C ASN A 318 -20.00 -9.79 -10.91
N GLY A 319 -20.25 -8.47 -10.81
CA GLY A 319 -20.97 -7.85 -9.69
C GLY A 319 -20.21 -7.84 -8.34
N LYS A 320 -18.94 -8.28 -8.31
CA LYS A 320 -18.08 -8.23 -7.12
C LYS A 320 -17.49 -6.83 -6.97
N MET A 321 -17.44 -6.32 -5.74
CA MET A 321 -16.72 -5.09 -5.41
C MET A 321 -15.50 -5.40 -4.54
N LEU A 322 -14.44 -4.62 -4.73
CA LEU A 322 -13.24 -4.63 -3.91
C LEU A 322 -13.07 -3.25 -3.29
N MET A 323 -12.77 -3.21 -2.01
CA MET A 323 -12.27 -2.02 -1.32
C MET A 323 -10.78 -2.19 -1.06
N ASP A 324 -10.00 -1.17 -1.40
CA ASP A 324 -8.60 -1.04 -1.00
C ASP A 324 -8.46 0.17 -0.07
N MET A 325 -7.94 -0.05 1.13
CA MET A 325 -7.64 1.01 2.10
C MET A 325 -6.54 0.59 3.07
N HIS A 326 -5.58 1.48 3.34
CA HIS A 326 -4.49 1.27 4.31
C HIS A 326 -3.74 -0.07 4.12
N GLY A 327 -3.45 -0.41 2.86
CA GLY A 327 -2.71 -1.61 2.48
C GLY A 327 -3.45 -2.92 2.75
N MET A 328 -4.79 -2.88 2.78
CA MET A 328 -5.65 -4.05 2.93
C MET A 328 -6.70 -4.07 1.82
N PHE A 329 -6.85 -5.23 1.19
CA PHE A 329 -8.01 -5.52 0.36
C PHE A 329 -9.16 -6.10 1.18
N TYR A 330 -10.37 -5.64 0.88
CA TYR A 330 -11.60 -6.21 1.41
C TYR A 330 -12.54 -6.55 0.27
N ASN A 331 -13.13 -7.74 0.31
CA ASN A 331 -14.37 -7.98 -0.42
C ASN A 331 -15.40 -7.00 0.12
N PHE A 332 -15.99 -6.20 -0.77
CA PHE A 332 -16.98 -5.21 -0.39
C PHE A 332 -18.36 -5.63 -0.92
N PRO A 333 -19.41 -5.69 -0.08
CA PRO A 333 -20.72 -6.09 -0.52
C PRO A 333 -21.41 -4.91 -1.21
N LYS A 334 -21.80 -5.09 -2.48
CA LYS A 334 -22.58 -4.08 -3.24
C LYS A 334 -23.93 -3.74 -2.57
N THR A 335 -24.40 -4.61 -1.68
CA THR A 335 -25.64 -4.51 -0.91
C THR A 335 -25.48 -3.86 0.48
N PHE A 336 -24.33 -3.24 0.75
CA PHE A 336 -24.07 -2.58 2.04
C PHE A 336 -25.02 -1.40 2.27
N THR A 337 -25.92 -1.55 3.24
CA THR A 337 -26.99 -0.62 3.61
C THR A 337 -27.18 -0.63 5.13
N ALA A 338 -27.96 0.29 5.68
CA ALA A 338 -28.20 0.36 7.12
C ALA A 338 -28.93 -0.89 7.65
N SER A 339 -29.74 -1.54 6.81
CA SER A 339 -30.42 -2.80 7.11
C SER A 339 -29.58 -4.06 6.80
N ASN A 340 -28.48 -3.93 6.07
CA ASN A 340 -27.58 -5.03 5.73
C ASN A 340 -26.14 -4.54 5.72
N THR A 341 -25.48 -4.67 6.86
CA THR A 341 -24.08 -4.26 7.08
C THR A 341 -23.12 -5.46 7.05
N SER A 342 -23.59 -6.60 6.57
CA SER A 342 -22.85 -7.85 6.47
C SER A 342 -22.04 -7.93 5.17
N GLY A 343 -21.06 -8.84 5.11
CA GLY A 343 -20.38 -9.23 3.86
C GLY A 343 -19.02 -8.60 3.59
N ILE A 344 -18.58 -7.62 4.40
CA ILE A 344 -17.20 -7.14 4.34
C ILE A 344 -16.27 -8.22 4.91
N LEU A 345 -15.28 -8.62 4.12
CA LEU A 345 -14.29 -9.65 4.51
C LEU A 345 -12.89 -9.24 4.06
N PRO A 346 -11.87 -9.30 4.93
CA PRO A 346 -10.49 -9.06 4.52
C PRO A 346 -10.04 -10.14 3.54
N VAL A 347 -9.26 -9.73 2.54
CA VAL A 347 -8.69 -10.62 1.51
C VAL A 347 -7.22 -10.85 1.81
N SER A 348 -6.43 -9.77 1.84
CA SER A 348 -4.98 -9.79 2.06
C SER A 348 -4.44 -8.39 2.30
N SER A 349 -3.30 -8.31 3.00
CA SER A 349 -2.51 -7.09 3.00
C SER A 349 -1.61 -7.01 1.76
N HIS A 350 -1.27 -5.81 1.32
CA HIS A 350 -0.41 -5.60 0.16
C HIS A 350 0.67 -4.53 0.40
N LEU A 351 1.67 -4.51 -0.48
CA LEU A 351 2.78 -3.54 -0.48
C LEU A 351 2.64 -2.49 -1.58
N ARG A 352 2.00 -2.86 -2.71
CA ARG A 352 1.84 -2.01 -3.88
C ARG A 352 1.08 -0.72 -3.56
N TYR A 353 1.46 0.37 -4.20
CA TYR A 353 0.67 1.61 -4.17
C TYR A 353 -0.35 1.55 -5.31
N ILE A 354 -1.65 1.57 -5.00
CA ILE A 354 -2.73 1.30 -5.97
C ILE A 354 -3.70 2.48 -6.05
N PRO A 355 -3.53 3.40 -7.02
CA PRO A 355 -4.43 4.53 -7.19
C PRO A 355 -5.82 4.16 -7.78
N ASP A 356 -5.89 3.10 -8.58
CA ASP A 356 -7.12 2.66 -9.23
C ASP A 356 -7.05 1.19 -9.69
N PHE A 357 -8.22 0.59 -9.96
CA PHE A 357 -8.31 -0.79 -10.45
C PHE A 357 -9.60 -1.05 -11.22
N THR A 358 -9.59 -2.08 -12.08
CA THR A 358 -10.75 -2.47 -12.89
C THR A 358 -10.69 -3.93 -13.30
N ASN A 359 -11.80 -4.50 -13.76
CA ASN A 359 -11.80 -5.75 -14.50
C ASN A 359 -11.75 -5.49 -16.00
N TRP A 360 -10.88 -6.18 -16.73
CA TRP A 360 -10.79 -6.13 -18.18
C TRP A 360 -10.45 -7.51 -18.75
N ASN A 361 -11.19 -7.96 -19.77
CA ASN A 361 -11.01 -9.28 -20.40
C ASN A 361 -10.95 -10.46 -19.40
N GLY A 362 -11.73 -10.38 -18.31
CA GLY A 362 -11.81 -11.41 -17.28
C GLY A 362 -10.63 -11.42 -16.30
N GLN A 363 -9.78 -10.38 -16.32
CA GLN A 363 -8.67 -10.18 -15.39
C GLN A 363 -8.92 -8.96 -14.52
N LEU A 364 -8.49 -9.03 -13.26
CA LEU A 364 -8.32 -7.88 -12.39
C LEU A 364 -7.03 -7.17 -12.77
N LEU A 365 -7.13 -5.86 -12.97
CA LEU A 365 -6.02 -4.96 -13.23
C LEU A 365 -5.86 -3.99 -12.07
N LEU A 366 -4.64 -3.86 -11.56
CA LEU A 366 -4.28 -2.93 -10.50
C LEU A 366 -3.27 -1.91 -11.06
N ALA A 367 -3.67 -0.65 -11.11
CA ALA A 367 -2.79 0.45 -11.48
C ALA A 367 -1.76 0.71 -10.37
N SER A 368 -0.68 1.43 -10.66
CA SER A 368 0.32 1.73 -9.64
C SER A 368 0.95 3.11 -9.72
N ASP A 369 1.53 3.49 -8.59
CA ASP A 369 2.49 4.56 -8.42
C ASP A 369 3.77 3.97 -7.80
N GLU A 370 4.72 3.61 -8.66
CA GLU A 370 5.81 2.69 -8.33
C GLU A 370 7.14 3.39 -8.07
N THR A 371 7.77 3.95 -9.10
CA THR A 371 9.09 4.57 -8.96
C THR A 371 8.99 6.08 -9.15
N SER A 372 9.12 6.83 -8.05
CA SER A 372 9.30 8.29 -8.06
C SER A 372 10.79 8.68 -8.00
N LEU A 373 11.10 9.94 -8.30
CA LEU A 373 12.38 10.62 -8.09
C LEU A 373 12.36 11.54 -6.85
N LEU A 374 11.26 11.56 -6.09
CA LEU A 374 11.02 12.53 -5.01
C LEU A 374 12.11 12.47 -3.93
N GLN A 375 12.23 11.34 -3.23
CA GLN A 375 13.30 11.08 -2.26
C GLN A 375 13.94 9.72 -2.53
N ASN A 376 14.08 9.42 -3.82
CA ASN A 376 14.67 8.19 -4.33
C ASN A 376 15.89 8.52 -5.19
N PRO A 377 17.05 8.85 -4.58
CA PRO A 377 18.25 9.26 -5.32
C PRO A 377 18.80 8.16 -6.23
N MET A 378 18.37 6.91 -6.03
CA MET A 378 18.78 5.74 -6.81
C MET A 378 17.81 5.40 -7.96
N ALA A 379 16.84 6.25 -8.25
CA ALA A 379 16.05 6.19 -9.47
C ALA A 379 16.54 7.27 -10.44
N GLY A 380 16.77 6.91 -11.70
CA GLY A 380 17.11 7.87 -12.75
C GLY A 380 15.89 8.41 -13.49
N ARG A 381 14.76 7.70 -13.43
CA ARG A 381 13.54 8.01 -14.16
C ARG A 381 12.30 7.52 -13.41
N SER A 382 11.25 8.32 -13.43
CA SER A 382 9.95 7.93 -12.89
C SER A 382 9.23 6.96 -13.82
N GLN A 383 8.60 5.93 -13.25
CA GLN A 383 7.87 4.92 -14.00
C GLN A 383 6.84 4.18 -13.16
N SER A 384 5.78 3.71 -13.82
CA SER A 384 4.75 2.85 -13.24
C SER A 384 4.21 1.86 -14.26
N ASN A 385 3.59 0.79 -13.77
CA ASN A 385 2.97 -0.24 -14.60
C ASN A 385 1.64 -0.73 -13.99
N ILE A 386 0.99 -1.67 -14.69
CA ILE A 386 -0.23 -2.33 -14.26
C ILE A 386 0.10 -3.79 -13.91
N TRP A 387 -0.45 -4.27 -12.80
CA TRP A 387 -0.51 -5.69 -12.49
C TRP A 387 -1.79 -6.32 -13.07
N PHE A 388 -1.66 -7.48 -13.72
CA PHE A 388 -2.75 -8.25 -14.31
C PHE A 388 -2.83 -9.63 -13.63
N GLY A 389 -4.01 -10.00 -13.15
CA GLY A 389 -4.25 -11.33 -12.60
C GLY A 389 -5.71 -11.59 -12.30
N LYS A 390 -5.99 -12.47 -11.35
CA LYS A 390 -7.36 -12.78 -10.90
C LYS A 390 -7.61 -12.27 -9.49
N SER A 391 -8.86 -11.95 -9.18
CA SER A 391 -9.25 -11.53 -7.83
C SER A 391 -8.92 -12.57 -6.75
N GLU A 392 -8.93 -13.85 -7.11
CA GLU A 392 -8.63 -14.97 -6.23
C GLU A 392 -7.14 -15.03 -5.85
N GLU A 393 -6.25 -14.57 -6.72
CA GLU A 393 -4.78 -14.56 -6.50
C GLU A 393 -4.37 -13.54 -5.43
N LEU A 394 -5.22 -12.54 -5.14
CA LEU A 394 -4.96 -11.58 -4.07
C LEU A 394 -4.77 -12.26 -2.71
N LYS A 395 -5.43 -13.42 -2.47
CA LYS A 395 -5.29 -14.19 -1.22
C LYS A 395 -3.90 -14.79 -1.03
N GLU A 396 -3.10 -14.83 -2.09
CA GLU A 396 -1.72 -15.33 -2.07
C GLU A 396 -0.71 -14.21 -1.74
N TRP A 397 -1.17 -12.99 -1.48
CA TRP A 397 -0.33 -11.87 -1.06
C TRP A 397 -0.17 -11.87 0.46
N GLY A 398 0.05 -10.72 1.10
CA GLY A 398 0.29 -10.67 2.54
C GLY A 398 -0.89 -11.19 3.35
N ALA A 399 -0.59 -11.74 4.52
CA ALA A 399 -1.63 -12.22 5.44
C ALA A 399 -2.66 -11.12 5.71
N ALA A 400 -3.93 -11.50 5.87
CA ALA A 400 -4.99 -10.60 6.33
C ALA A 400 -4.79 -10.22 7.82
N SER A 401 -3.72 -9.49 8.08
CA SER A 401 -3.30 -8.99 9.38
C SER A 401 -3.44 -7.48 9.41
N GLY A 402 -3.91 -6.95 10.53
CA GLY A 402 -4.10 -5.52 10.68
C GLY A 402 -4.43 -5.17 12.11
N TRP A 403 -4.42 -3.89 12.42
CA TRP A 403 -4.66 -3.38 13.74
C TRP A 403 -5.37 -2.03 13.68
N GLY A 404 -6.03 -1.68 14.77
CA GLY A 404 -6.74 -0.42 14.86
C GLY A 404 -7.65 -0.40 16.07
N GLY A 405 -8.06 0.79 16.45
CA GLY A 405 -8.91 1.00 17.61
C GLY A 405 -10.25 1.61 17.27
N ILE A 406 -11.17 1.48 18.22
CA ILE A 406 -12.34 2.34 18.29
C ILE A 406 -12.04 3.56 19.14
N TRP A 407 -11.18 3.39 20.15
CA TRP A 407 -10.64 4.45 20.98
C TRP A 407 -9.12 4.35 21.10
N MET A 408 -8.43 5.48 21.13
CA MET A 408 -6.99 5.60 21.32
C MET A 408 -6.67 6.86 22.13
N ASN A 409 -6.64 6.69 23.46
CA ASN A 409 -6.58 7.78 24.45
C ASN A 409 -7.70 8.80 24.25
N ASP A 410 -8.93 8.32 24.09
CA ASP A 410 -10.09 9.18 23.83
C ASP A 410 -10.99 9.34 25.03
N GLN A 411 -11.66 10.48 25.09
CA GLN A 411 -12.76 10.70 26.03
C GLN A 411 -13.92 9.76 25.68
N VAL A 412 -14.31 8.93 26.65
CA VAL A 412 -15.41 7.98 26.54
C VAL A 412 -16.51 8.40 27.49
N THR A 413 -17.74 8.44 26.99
CA THR A 413 -18.94 8.70 27.79
C THR A 413 -19.53 7.39 28.29
N ALA A 414 -19.86 7.34 29.58
CA ALA A 414 -20.49 6.20 30.23
C ALA A 414 -21.74 5.74 29.47
N ASN A 415 -21.89 4.42 29.35
CA ASN A 415 -23.01 3.69 28.75
C ASN A 415 -23.31 4.04 27.29
N THR A 416 -22.44 4.80 26.62
CA THR A 416 -22.56 5.13 25.20
C THR A 416 -21.82 4.09 24.37
N ALA A 417 -22.51 3.51 23.39
CA ALA A 417 -21.88 2.57 22.47
C ALA A 417 -20.88 3.29 21.57
N SER A 418 -19.71 2.70 21.42
CA SER A 418 -18.73 3.10 20.42
C SER A 418 -19.22 2.86 18.99
N ASP A 419 -18.51 3.40 18.00
CA ASP A 419 -18.65 2.96 16.61
C ASP A 419 -18.45 1.43 16.50
N ALA A 420 -19.07 0.82 15.49
CA ALA A 420 -18.89 -0.58 15.17
C ALA A 420 -17.52 -0.83 14.52
N PHE A 421 -16.80 -1.87 14.95
CA PHE A 421 -15.50 -2.27 14.40
C PHE A 421 -15.60 -3.65 13.74
N LEU A 422 -15.06 -3.76 12.53
CA LEU A 422 -15.10 -5.02 11.76
C LEU A 422 -14.25 -6.07 12.47
N ILE A 423 -14.88 -7.18 12.84
CA ILE A 423 -14.18 -8.32 13.48
C ILE A 423 -14.23 -9.59 12.61
N ASN A 424 -15.06 -9.60 11.57
CA ASN A 424 -15.30 -10.75 10.71
C ASN A 424 -14.13 -11.08 9.79
N GLY A 425 -13.94 -12.37 9.49
CA GLY A 425 -13.01 -12.86 8.47
C GLY A 425 -11.52 -12.81 8.82
N PHE A 426 -11.14 -12.19 9.94
CA PHE A 426 -9.76 -12.18 10.42
C PHE A 426 -9.38 -13.48 11.15
N GLY A 427 -8.07 -13.76 11.23
CA GLY A 427 -7.54 -14.92 11.94
C GLY A 427 -7.57 -14.76 13.47
N LYS A 428 -6.39 -14.74 14.11
CA LYS A 428 -6.28 -14.50 15.56
C LYS A 428 -6.71 -13.09 15.88
N LYS A 429 -7.39 -12.90 17.02
CA LYS A 429 -7.96 -11.61 17.42
C LYS A 429 -7.69 -11.37 18.88
N ILE A 430 -7.17 -10.20 19.18
CA ILE A 430 -6.98 -9.71 20.55
C ILE A 430 -7.50 -8.27 20.64
N LEU A 431 -8.17 -7.97 21.75
CA LEU A 431 -8.56 -6.63 22.17
C LEU A 431 -7.68 -6.22 23.36
N HIS A 432 -7.08 -5.03 23.28
CA HIS A 432 -6.39 -4.34 24.36
C HIS A 432 -7.27 -3.22 24.90
N LEU A 433 -7.37 -3.13 26.23
CA LEU A 433 -8.11 -2.10 26.94
C LEU A 433 -7.20 -1.42 27.96
N ASN A 434 -7.14 -0.09 27.92
CA ASN A 434 -6.60 0.70 29.02
C ASN A 434 -7.49 1.90 29.32
N GLN A 435 -7.33 2.46 30.51
CA GLN A 435 -8.15 3.57 31.00
C GLN A 435 -7.40 4.38 32.07
N ASP A 436 -7.79 5.62 32.33
CA ASP A 436 -7.08 6.54 33.24
C ASP A 436 -7.88 7.03 34.47
N SER A 437 -9.12 6.60 34.67
CA SER A 437 -10.11 7.21 35.58
C SER A 437 -9.84 7.10 37.09
N GLY A 438 -8.68 6.56 37.51
CA GLY A 438 -8.34 6.38 38.92
C GLY A 438 -9.27 5.42 39.69
N LYS A 439 -10.14 4.70 38.97
CA LYS A 439 -11.11 3.72 39.48
C LYS A 439 -11.18 2.55 38.51
N ASP A 440 -11.68 1.42 38.99
CA ASP A 440 -11.98 0.28 38.12
C ASP A 440 -13.10 0.65 37.15
N VAL A 441 -12.91 0.32 35.86
CA VAL A 441 -13.89 0.58 34.79
C VAL A 441 -14.31 -0.74 34.16
N LYS A 442 -15.60 -0.93 33.97
CA LYS A 442 -16.15 -2.11 33.31
C LYS A 442 -16.49 -1.79 31.87
N PHE A 443 -15.77 -2.44 30.96
CA PHE A 443 -16.05 -2.39 29.53
C PHE A 443 -16.98 -3.53 29.14
N THR A 444 -18.15 -3.20 28.59
CA THR A 444 -19.09 -4.15 28.01
C THR A 444 -18.81 -4.27 26.52
N ILE A 445 -18.51 -5.48 26.06
CA ILE A 445 -18.32 -5.82 24.65
C ILE A 445 -19.65 -6.31 24.09
N GLU A 446 -20.14 -5.66 23.04
CA GLU A 446 -21.34 -6.05 22.32
C GLU A 446 -20.99 -6.49 20.90
N ILE A 447 -21.71 -7.47 20.37
CA ILE A 447 -21.49 -8.03 19.04
C ILE A 447 -22.77 -8.01 18.22
N ASP A 448 -22.62 -7.73 16.93
CA ASP A 448 -23.63 -7.99 15.90
C ASP A 448 -23.14 -9.16 15.05
N VAL A 449 -23.79 -10.30 15.23
CA VAL A 449 -23.37 -11.55 14.58
C VAL A 449 -23.62 -11.48 13.08
N LYS A 450 -24.77 -10.94 12.66
CA LYS A 450 -25.27 -11.04 11.29
C LYS A 450 -25.06 -9.77 10.47
N GLY A 451 -24.71 -8.65 11.08
CA GLY A 451 -24.68 -7.35 10.40
C GLY A 451 -26.07 -6.77 10.18
N ASP A 452 -27.03 -7.12 11.02
CA ASP A 452 -28.44 -6.70 10.93
C ASP A 452 -28.85 -5.71 12.06
N ASN A 453 -27.85 -5.16 12.76
CA ASN A 453 -28.00 -4.21 13.86
C ASN A 453 -28.64 -4.81 15.13
N ASN A 454 -28.72 -6.14 15.25
CA ASN A 454 -29.16 -6.83 16.46
C ASN A 454 -27.98 -7.11 17.42
N TRP A 455 -27.65 -6.10 18.23
CA TRP A 455 -26.54 -6.16 19.17
C TRP A 455 -26.85 -7.02 20.41
N LYS A 456 -25.88 -7.85 20.79
CA LYS A 456 -25.93 -8.68 22.01
C LYS A 456 -24.70 -8.45 22.85
N GLU A 457 -24.86 -8.45 24.17
CA GLU A 457 -23.74 -8.50 25.09
C GLU A 457 -22.97 -9.82 24.89
N TYR A 458 -21.66 -9.72 24.66
CA TYR A 458 -20.76 -10.86 24.53
C TYR A 458 -19.98 -11.11 25.83
N SER A 459 -19.38 -10.06 26.38
CA SER A 459 -18.54 -10.16 27.59
C SER A 459 -18.40 -8.82 28.29
N LYS A 460 -17.98 -8.86 29.56
CA LYS A 460 -17.63 -7.70 30.38
C LYS A 460 -16.22 -7.87 30.91
N ILE A 461 -15.39 -6.85 30.75
CA ILE A 461 -14.00 -6.83 31.21
C ILE A 461 -13.84 -5.67 32.18
N THR A 462 -13.43 -5.98 33.41
CA THR A 462 -13.07 -4.96 34.40
C THR A 462 -11.59 -4.61 34.22
N VAL A 463 -11.30 -3.35 33.88
CA VAL A 463 -9.95 -2.81 33.81
C VAL A 463 -9.67 -2.09 35.13
N PRO A 464 -8.62 -2.48 35.88
CA PRO A 464 -8.29 -1.84 37.16
C PRO A 464 -8.01 -0.34 37.01
N SER A 465 -8.13 0.41 38.11
CA SER A 465 -7.73 1.83 38.22
C SER A 465 -6.43 2.15 37.49
N SER A 466 -6.51 3.05 36.50
CA SER A 466 -5.37 3.48 35.67
C SER A 466 -4.60 2.31 35.06
N GLY A 467 -5.31 1.23 34.74
CA GLY A 467 -4.76 -0.08 34.42
C GLY A 467 -4.98 -0.52 32.98
N TYR A 468 -4.59 -1.76 32.73
CA TYR A 468 -4.61 -2.42 31.43
C TYR A 468 -5.15 -3.84 31.55
N GLN A 469 -5.93 -4.28 30.55
CA GLN A 469 -6.33 -5.67 30.35
C GLN A 469 -6.35 -6.01 28.86
N TYR A 470 -6.38 -7.29 28.55
CA TYR A 470 -6.61 -7.78 27.19
C TYR A 470 -7.58 -8.95 27.16
N HIS A 471 -8.15 -9.19 25.98
CA HIS A 471 -9.00 -10.34 25.70
C HIS A 471 -8.65 -10.95 24.35
N ILE A 472 -8.29 -12.24 24.37
CA ILE A 472 -8.08 -13.03 23.16
C ILE A 472 -9.39 -13.72 22.83
N PHE A 473 -9.91 -13.48 21.63
CA PHE A 473 -11.12 -14.13 21.18
C PHE A 473 -10.83 -15.58 20.77
N PRO A 474 -11.78 -16.52 20.98
CA PRO A 474 -11.65 -17.89 20.51
C PRO A 474 -11.38 -18.01 19.00
N ASP A 475 -10.69 -19.07 18.58
CA ASP A 475 -10.35 -19.32 17.17
C ASP A 475 -11.59 -19.41 16.26
N ASN A 476 -12.71 -19.91 16.79
CA ASN A 476 -13.99 -20.05 16.11
C ASN A 476 -14.94 -18.85 16.36
N PHE A 477 -14.45 -17.74 16.91
CA PHE A 477 -15.26 -16.56 17.16
C PHE A 477 -15.81 -15.99 15.84
N ALA A 478 -17.12 -15.82 15.77
CA ALA A 478 -17.83 -15.33 14.60
C ALA A 478 -18.81 -14.20 14.98
N ALA A 479 -18.54 -13.01 14.45
CA ALA A 479 -19.45 -11.88 14.44
C ALA A 479 -19.10 -10.98 13.27
N THR A 480 -20.07 -10.19 12.79
CA THR A 480 -19.82 -9.18 11.76
C THR A 480 -19.11 -7.98 12.38
N TRP A 481 -19.69 -7.46 13.47
CA TRP A 481 -19.22 -6.26 14.15
C TRP A 481 -19.06 -6.47 15.65
N VAL A 482 -18.14 -5.70 16.23
CA VAL A 482 -18.00 -5.52 17.68
C VAL A 482 -18.08 -4.03 18.03
N ARG A 483 -18.65 -3.70 19.19
CA ARG A 483 -18.61 -2.35 19.77
C ARG A 483 -18.46 -2.43 21.28
N ILE A 484 -18.07 -1.33 21.92
CA ILE A 484 -17.71 -1.31 23.33
C ILE A 484 -18.46 -0.18 24.05
N LYS A 485 -18.84 -0.42 25.30
CA LYS A 485 -19.37 0.59 26.24
C LYS A 485 -18.50 0.60 27.49
N SER A 486 -18.17 1.78 28.01
CA SER A 486 -17.65 1.94 29.37
C SER A 486 -18.81 2.18 30.34
N ASP A 487 -18.74 1.72 31.58
CA ASP A 487 -19.71 2.09 32.61
C ASP A 487 -19.38 3.44 33.30
N GLN A 488 -18.21 4.02 33.01
CA GLN A 488 -17.74 5.30 33.53
C GLN A 488 -17.36 6.27 32.41
N ASN A 489 -17.39 7.56 32.74
CA ASN A 489 -16.68 8.57 31.94
C ASN A 489 -15.17 8.41 32.21
N CYS A 490 -14.36 8.27 31.17
CA CYS A 490 -12.92 8.08 31.30
C CYS A 490 -12.17 8.44 30.02
N VAL A 491 -10.85 8.57 30.08
CA VAL A 491 -10.02 8.43 28.88
C VAL A 491 -9.65 6.96 28.73
N ALA A 492 -9.91 6.39 27.56
CA ALA A 492 -9.65 4.98 27.32
C ALA A 492 -9.10 4.71 25.93
N SER A 493 -8.46 3.55 25.80
CA SER A 493 -8.16 2.93 24.51
C SER A 493 -8.79 1.57 24.42
N ALA A 494 -9.33 1.26 23.24
CA ALA A 494 -9.83 -0.04 22.87
C ALA A 494 -9.29 -0.37 21.49
N PHE A 495 -8.25 -1.21 21.45
CA PHE A 495 -7.41 -1.42 20.27
C PHE A 495 -7.30 -2.90 19.95
N PHE A 496 -7.54 -3.24 18.69
CA PHE A 496 -7.53 -4.61 18.19
C PHE A 496 -6.25 -4.89 17.42
N HIS A 497 -5.73 -6.10 17.60
CA HIS A 497 -4.75 -6.70 16.69
C HIS A 497 -5.34 -7.97 16.10
N TYR A 498 -5.25 -8.06 14.77
CA TYR A 498 -5.67 -9.22 13.99
C TYR A 498 -4.48 -9.79 13.24
N GLN A 499 -4.37 -11.12 13.27
CA GLN A 499 -3.30 -11.84 12.61
C GLN A 499 -3.86 -12.93 11.71
N GLY A 500 -3.65 -12.74 10.41
CA GLY A 500 -3.91 -13.74 9.38
C GLY A 500 -2.82 -14.82 9.36
N LYS A 501 -3.03 -15.84 8.52
CA LYS A 501 -2.04 -16.89 8.32
C LYS A 501 -0.95 -16.39 7.36
N GLY A 502 0.29 -16.33 7.84
CA GLY A 502 1.46 -16.04 6.99
C GLY A 502 1.80 -17.18 6.02
N HIS A 503 2.65 -16.88 5.04
CA HIS A 503 3.10 -17.86 4.06
C HIS A 503 4.09 -18.86 4.64
N ASP A 504 4.00 -20.10 4.16
CA ASP A 504 5.05 -21.09 4.31
C ASP A 504 6.05 -20.92 3.17
N SER A 505 7.32 -20.64 3.51
CA SER A 505 8.38 -20.44 2.53
C SER A 505 8.63 -21.67 1.67
N ALA A 506 8.35 -22.88 2.18
CA ALA A 506 8.52 -24.12 1.44
C ALA A 506 7.57 -24.20 0.23
N ALA A 507 6.37 -23.61 0.32
CA ALA A 507 5.37 -23.64 -0.75
C ALA A 507 5.82 -22.86 -2.00
N SER A 508 6.67 -21.86 -1.84
CA SER A 508 7.14 -20.99 -2.93
C SER A 508 8.65 -21.05 -3.15
N ALA A 509 9.35 -22.01 -2.53
CA ALA A 509 10.81 -22.12 -2.61
C ALA A 509 11.35 -22.13 -4.05
N LYS A 510 10.61 -22.76 -4.98
CA LYS A 510 10.97 -22.83 -6.41
C LYS A 510 11.02 -21.46 -7.08
N MET A 511 10.16 -20.51 -6.69
CA MET A 511 10.12 -19.15 -7.24
C MET A 511 11.40 -18.37 -6.95
N PHE A 512 12.06 -18.67 -5.83
CA PHE A 512 13.24 -17.97 -5.34
C PHE A 512 14.49 -18.86 -5.34
N GLN A 513 14.49 -19.97 -6.09
CA GLN A 513 15.59 -20.93 -6.07
C GLN A 513 16.88 -20.35 -6.67
N SER A 514 16.76 -19.39 -7.58
CA SER A 514 17.88 -18.68 -8.21
C SER A 514 18.55 -17.66 -7.30
N LEU A 515 17.85 -17.18 -6.25
CA LEU A 515 18.47 -16.35 -5.21
C LEU A 515 19.32 -17.23 -4.31
N ALA A 516 20.58 -16.84 -4.12
CA ALA A 516 21.54 -17.61 -3.34
C ALA A 516 21.09 -17.75 -1.89
N GLY A 517 21.13 -18.99 -1.39
CA GLY A 517 20.80 -19.29 0.00
C GLY A 517 21.80 -18.64 0.95
N ILE A 518 21.39 -18.30 2.18
CA ILE A 518 22.30 -17.73 3.17
C ILE A 518 23.49 -18.65 3.52
N ASP A 519 23.30 -19.96 3.38
CA ASP A 519 24.34 -20.97 3.63
C ASP A 519 25.10 -21.38 2.36
N GLU A 520 24.77 -20.79 1.21
CA GLU A 520 25.41 -21.10 -0.06
C GLU A 520 26.83 -20.53 -0.12
N THR A 521 27.81 -21.39 -0.40
CA THR A 521 29.23 -21.04 -0.49
C THR A 521 29.70 -20.82 -1.92
N GLY A 522 28.83 -21.06 -2.91
CA GLY A 522 29.10 -20.82 -4.32
C GLY A 522 29.28 -19.33 -4.64
N MET A 523 29.74 -19.04 -5.85
CA MET A 523 29.85 -17.65 -6.30
C MET A 523 28.44 -17.06 -6.47
N VAL A 524 28.21 -15.93 -5.81
CA VAL A 524 26.97 -15.16 -5.85
C VAL A 524 27.17 -13.95 -6.74
N THR A 525 26.20 -13.69 -7.62
CA THR A 525 26.13 -12.44 -8.39
C THR A 525 25.78 -11.29 -7.45
N ALA A 526 26.77 -10.46 -7.13
CA ALA A 526 26.59 -9.21 -6.41
C ALA A 526 26.41 -8.06 -7.39
N GLY A 527 25.26 -7.40 -7.33
CA GLY A 527 24.87 -6.40 -8.33
C GLY A 527 24.35 -5.11 -7.75
N LEU A 528 24.90 -3.97 -8.19
CA LEU A 528 24.27 -2.67 -7.98
C LEU A 528 23.27 -2.43 -9.12
N ILE A 529 22.03 -2.07 -8.78
CA ILE A 529 20.94 -1.93 -9.76
C ILE A 529 20.22 -0.59 -9.66
N ARG A 530 19.90 -0.01 -10.81
CA ARG A 530 19.28 1.32 -10.91
C ARG A 530 18.45 1.48 -12.19
N PRO A 531 17.19 1.95 -12.13
CA PRO A 531 16.50 2.50 -13.30
C PRO A 531 17.32 3.63 -13.93
N ALA A 532 17.69 3.51 -15.20
CA ALA A 532 18.56 4.48 -15.85
C ALA A 532 17.92 5.88 -15.97
N ALA A 533 18.76 6.92 -16.02
CA ALA A 533 18.30 8.30 -16.27
C ALA A 533 18.21 8.64 -17.77
N TYR A 534 19.20 8.22 -18.57
CA TYR A 534 19.32 8.61 -19.98
C TYR A 534 18.56 7.71 -20.95
N ASN A 535 18.06 6.56 -20.51
CA ASN A 535 17.22 5.67 -21.29
C ASN A 535 16.20 4.94 -20.40
N LYS A 536 15.52 3.91 -20.92
CA LYS A 536 14.47 3.14 -20.24
C LYS A 536 14.93 1.76 -19.75
N ASN A 537 16.23 1.48 -19.81
CA ASN A 537 16.82 0.22 -19.39
C ASN A 537 17.08 0.22 -17.89
N LEU A 538 17.25 -0.96 -17.32
CA LEU A 538 17.81 -1.13 -15.98
C LEU A 538 19.34 -1.18 -16.10
N GLN A 539 20.02 -0.32 -15.35
CA GLN A 539 21.47 -0.38 -15.20
C GLN A 539 21.84 -1.46 -14.18
N PHE A 540 22.81 -2.29 -14.51
CA PHE A 540 23.31 -3.35 -13.65
C PHE A 540 24.85 -3.36 -13.67
N LEU A 541 25.45 -3.10 -12.52
CA LEU A 541 26.89 -3.25 -12.33
C LEU A 541 27.16 -4.53 -11.54
N ASP A 542 27.71 -5.54 -12.22
CA ASP A 542 28.17 -6.75 -11.58
C ASP A 542 29.50 -6.49 -10.87
N ILE A 543 29.47 -6.54 -9.54
CA ILE A 543 30.63 -6.34 -8.64
C ILE A 543 31.07 -7.65 -7.97
N SER A 544 30.69 -8.80 -8.54
CA SER A 544 31.07 -10.12 -8.02
C SER A 544 32.56 -10.39 -8.10
N SER A 545 33.30 -9.62 -8.90
CA SER A 545 34.75 -9.69 -9.04
C SER A 545 35.39 -8.31 -8.88
N PRO A 546 36.71 -8.23 -8.61
CA PRO A 546 37.43 -6.96 -8.53
C PRO A 546 37.43 -6.12 -9.82
N ALA A 547 37.05 -6.72 -10.96
CA ALA A 547 36.82 -6.02 -12.22
C ALA A 547 35.30 -5.96 -12.47
N PRO A 548 34.62 -4.86 -12.11
CA PRO A 548 33.19 -4.73 -12.32
C PRO A 548 32.82 -4.80 -13.80
N VAL A 549 31.64 -5.32 -14.10
CA VAL A 549 31.12 -5.37 -15.47
C VAL A 549 29.78 -4.68 -15.54
N TYR A 550 29.71 -3.63 -16.34
CA TYR A 550 28.49 -2.86 -16.56
C TYR A 550 27.63 -3.48 -17.67
N TYR A 551 26.35 -3.63 -17.38
CA TYR A 551 25.31 -4.09 -18.29
C TYR A 551 24.10 -3.15 -18.25
N GLU A 552 23.32 -3.20 -19.32
CA GLU A 552 21.95 -2.70 -19.36
C GLU A 552 20.98 -3.84 -19.68
N VAL A 553 19.82 -3.82 -19.02
CA VAL A 553 18.73 -4.77 -19.23
C VAL A 553 17.55 -4.08 -19.88
N ASP A 554 17.11 -4.59 -21.02
CA ASP A 554 15.97 -4.06 -21.79
C ASP A 554 14.63 -4.65 -21.34
N GLU A 555 13.52 -4.15 -21.90
CA GLU A 555 12.15 -4.57 -21.55
C GLU A 555 11.83 -6.05 -21.85
N LYS A 556 12.67 -6.75 -22.62
CA LYS A 556 12.58 -8.19 -22.86
C LYS A 556 13.44 -8.99 -21.87
N LEU A 557 14.02 -8.31 -20.90
CA LEU A 557 15.00 -8.80 -19.94
C LEU A 557 16.27 -9.33 -20.59
N ALA A 558 16.65 -8.77 -21.75
CA ALA A 558 17.90 -9.07 -22.41
C ALA A 558 19.01 -8.14 -21.90
N PHE A 559 20.14 -8.72 -21.53
CA PHE A 559 21.32 -8.01 -21.05
C PHE A 559 22.23 -7.66 -22.23
N SER A 560 22.72 -6.42 -22.24
CA SER A 560 23.67 -5.94 -23.24
C SER A 560 24.78 -5.13 -22.58
N LYS A 561 25.96 -5.08 -23.22
CA LYS A 561 27.03 -4.16 -22.85
C LYS A 561 26.89 -2.92 -23.74
N PRO A 562 26.47 -1.77 -23.19
CA PRO A 562 26.37 -0.55 -23.98
C PRO A 562 27.76 -0.03 -24.38
N ALA A 563 27.82 0.79 -25.43
CA ALA A 563 29.07 1.38 -25.91
C ALA A 563 29.68 2.38 -24.89
N GLU A 564 28.83 3.12 -24.18
CA GLU A 564 29.23 4.02 -23.09
C GLU A 564 28.99 3.33 -21.73
N SER A 565 30.04 3.18 -20.94
CA SER A 565 29.92 2.62 -19.58
C SER A 565 29.55 3.70 -18.56
N ARG A 566 28.57 3.40 -17.71
CA ARG A 566 28.16 4.24 -16.57
C ARG A 566 28.58 3.65 -15.22
N GLU A 567 29.58 2.79 -15.23
CA GLU A 567 30.10 2.11 -14.04
C GLU A 567 30.38 3.07 -12.87
N LYS A 568 31.12 4.16 -13.10
CA LYS A 568 31.50 5.11 -12.04
C LYS A 568 30.28 5.79 -11.42
N GLU A 569 29.35 6.26 -12.26
CA GLU A 569 28.09 6.89 -11.84
C GLU A 569 27.26 5.91 -10.99
N LEU A 570 27.11 4.67 -11.46
CA LEU A 570 26.32 3.67 -10.76
C LEU A 570 26.97 3.24 -9.43
N ALA A 571 28.29 3.07 -9.40
CA ALA A 571 29.02 2.74 -8.17
C ALA A 571 28.91 3.85 -7.10
N GLU A 572 28.88 5.12 -7.51
CA GLU A 572 28.72 6.25 -6.61
C GLU A 572 27.28 6.38 -6.09
N LEU A 573 26.29 6.43 -7.00
CA LEU A 573 24.87 6.63 -6.64
C LEU A 573 24.29 5.44 -5.85
N CYS A 574 24.67 4.22 -6.22
CA CYS A 574 24.20 3.00 -5.58
C CYS A 574 25.23 2.44 -4.60
N LYS A 575 26.12 3.27 -4.04
CA LYS A 575 27.04 2.83 -2.98
C LYS A 575 26.27 2.11 -1.87
N LEU A 576 26.77 0.94 -1.46
CA LEU A 576 26.17 0.16 -0.37
C LEU A 576 26.60 0.77 0.96
N THR A 577 25.62 1.05 1.81
CA THR A 577 25.80 1.60 3.15
C THR A 577 25.07 0.74 4.17
N ARG A 578 25.43 0.89 5.43
CA ARG A 578 24.78 0.22 6.56
C ARG A 578 24.31 1.28 7.55
N GLU A 579 23.01 1.47 7.66
CA GLU A 579 22.30 2.44 8.49
C GLU A 579 21.82 1.84 9.83
N PHE A 580 22.22 0.61 10.15
CA PHE A 580 21.86 -0.07 11.39
C PHE A 580 23.08 -0.69 12.08
N GLU A 581 22.99 -0.82 13.40
CA GLU A 581 23.99 -1.48 14.23
C GLU A 581 23.52 -2.86 14.66
N THR A 582 24.44 -3.68 15.15
CA THR A 582 24.12 -4.98 15.76
C THR A 582 24.95 -5.13 17.03
N ASP A 583 24.32 -5.58 18.10
CA ASP A 583 25.01 -6.10 19.27
C ASP A 583 24.73 -7.62 19.43
N GLU A 584 25.17 -8.19 20.56
CA GLU A 584 24.91 -9.61 20.86
C GLU A 584 23.41 -9.93 20.94
N ALA A 585 22.56 -8.94 21.24
CA ALA A 585 21.15 -9.12 21.49
C ALA A 585 20.29 -8.91 20.25
N SER A 586 20.55 -7.86 19.46
CA SER A 586 19.60 -7.44 18.42
C SER A 586 20.25 -6.61 17.31
N VAL A 587 19.50 -6.44 16.22
CA VAL A 587 19.68 -5.29 15.32
C VAL A 587 19.20 -4.03 16.02
N ILE A 588 19.91 -2.91 15.88
CA ILE A 588 19.55 -1.61 16.44
C ILE A 588 19.37 -0.61 15.29
N VAL A 589 18.19 0.00 15.22
CA VAL A 589 17.85 1.03 14.23
C VAL A 589 17.51 2.34 14.93
N LYS A 590 17.81 3.46 14.27
CA LYS A 590 17.59 4.80 14.81
C LYS A 590 17.12 5.76 13.73
N ASP A 591 16.12 6.57 14.07
CA ASP A 591 15.71 7.71 13.26
C ASP A 591 15.15 8.85 14.14
N LYS A 592 14.42 9.79 13.55
CA LYS A 592 13.77 10.91 14.24
C LYS A 592 12.73 10.49 15.28
N THR A 593 12.24 9.25 15.22
CA THR A 593 11.18 8.72 16.08
C THR A 593 11.72 7.96 17.28
N GLY A 594 13.01 7.62 17.31
CA GLY A 594 13.64 6.96 18.45
C GLY A 594 14.70 5.94 18.05
N THR A 595 15.07 5.10 19.01
CA THR A 595 15.97 3.95 18.82
C THR A 595 15.21 2.68 19.14
N TYR A 596 15.24 1.70 18.24
CA TYR A 596 14.46 0.48 18.31
C TYR A 596 15.36 -0.75 18.11
N ARG A 597 14.95 -1.87 18.70
CA ARG A 597 15.63 -3.16 18.56
C ARG A 597 14.78 -4.13 17.73
N LEU A 598 15.41 -4.84 16.81
CA LEU A 598 14.76 -5.82 15.92
C LEU A 598 15.36 -7.21 16.09
N PRO A 599 14.58 -8.28 15.86
CA PRO A 599 15.10 -9.65 15.91
C PRO A 599 16.23 -9.91 14.92
N LYS A 600 17.18 -10.72 15.36
CA LYS A 600 18.19 -11.38 14.53
C LYS A 600 17.61 -12.71 14.00
N THR A 601 18.28 -13.31 13.03
CA THR A 601 17.85 -14.54 12.34
C THR A 601 18.97 -15.57 12.18
N SER A 602 20.10 -15.18 11.60
CA SER A 602 21.30 -16.01 11.42
C SER A 602 22.57 -15.19 11.64
N ALA A 603 23.52 -15.72 12.41
CA ALA A 603 24.82 -15.09 12.64
C ALA A 603 25.64 -14.84 11.35
N LYS A 604 25.26 -15.46 10.22
CA LYS A 604 25.83 -15.16 8.90
C LYS A 604 25.61 -13.69 8.49
N TYR A 605 24.55 -13.05 8.97
CA TYR A 605 24.28 -11.64 8.72
C TYR A 605 25.00 -10.68 9.69
N ASP A 606 25.76 -11.20 10.67
CA ASP A 606 26.60 -10.37 11.55
C ASP A 606 27.88 -9.88 10.85
N GLN A 607 28.14 -10.36 9.64
CA GLN A 607 29.29 -10.03 8.81
C GLN A 607 28.84 -9.66 7.39
N PRO A 608 29.62 -8.85 6.65
CA PRO A 608 29.35 -8.59 5.24
C PRO A 608 29.47 -9.89 4.41
N PHE A 609 28.77 -9.95 3.28
CA PHE A 609 29.01 -10.97 2.26
C PHE A 609 30.33 -10.70 1.53
N THR A 610 30.74 -11.60 0.63
CA THR A 610 31.97 -11.45 -0.17
C THR A 610 32.05 -10.10 -0.89
N ALA A 611 30.93 -9.56 -1.37
CA ALA A 611 30.86 -8.27 -2.05
C ALA A 611 30.61 -7.07 -1.13
N GLY A 612 30.56 -7.27 0.19
CA GLY A 612 30.28 -6.24 1.19
C GLY A 612 28.92 -6.39 1.86
N TRP A 613 28.51 -5.32 2.55
CA TRP A 613 27.19 -5.25 3.18
C TRP A 613 26.09 -5.14 2.11
N PRO A 614 24.97 -5.86 2.24
CA PRO A 614 23.83 -5.69 1.33
C PRO A 614 23.17 -4.32 1.55
N ARG A 615 22.39 -3.89 0.57
CA ARG A 615 21.49 -2.73 0.67
C ARG A 615 20.58 -2.92 1.87
N ASP A 616 20.53 -1.89 2.70
CA ASP A 616 19.66 -1.81 3.85
C ASP A 616 18.30 -1.20 3.48
N ARG A 617 18.25 0.02 2.94
CA ARG A 617 17.00 0.75 2.72
C ARG A 617 16.89 1.28 1.30
N ARG A 618 15.73 1.11 0.68
CA ARG A 618 15.39 1.76 -0.59
C ARG A 618 13.89 1.99 -0.70
N GLU A 619 13.52 3.07 -1.39
CA GLU A 619 12.15 3.28 -1.83
C GLU A 619 11.84 2.32 -3.00
N LEU A 620 10.81 1.49 -2.82
CA LEU A 620 10.36 0.53 -3.84
C LEU A 620 8.98 0.88 -4.42
N MET A 621 8.19 1.60 -3.64
CA MET A 621 6.93 2.21 -4.04
C MET A 621 7.02 3.68 -3.64
N SER A 622 6.43 4.58 -4.41
CA SER A 622 6.43 6.01 -4.08
C SER A 622 6.08 6.20 -2.61
N GLU A 623 7.01 6.82 -1.86
CA GLU A 623 6.83 7.15 -0.44
C GLU A 623 6.80 6.00 0.57
N ARG A 624 7.21 4.80 0.14
CA ARG A 624 7.30 3.61 1.01
C ARG A 624 8.68 2.98 0.92
N TYR A 625 9.36 2.94 2.06
CA TYR A 625 10.67 2.33 2.15
C TYR A 625 10.57 0.85 2.46
N MET A 626 11.36 0.07 1.73
CA MET A 626 11.69 -1.31 2.08
C MET A 626 13.04 -1.31 2.80
N PHE A 627 13.08 -1.93 3.98
CA PHE A 627 14.27 -2.05 4.81
C PHE A 627 14.64 -3.52 5.00
N ASN A 628 15.86 -3.90 4.65
CA ASN A 628 16.45 -5.22 4.83
C ASN A 628 17.44 -5.17 5.99
N ALA A 629 17.16 -5.90 7.05
CA ALA A 629 18.10 -6.09 8.13
C ALA A 629 18.10 -7.54 8.60
N HIS A 630 19.30 -8.10 8.68
CA HIS A 630 19.55 -9.43 9.23
C HIS A 630 18.63 -10.50 8.60
N GLY A 631 18.49 -10.49 7.27
CA GLY A 631 17.71 -11.48 6.53
C GLY A 631 16.20 -11.30 6.59
N THR A 632 15.70 -10.14 7.05
CA THR A 632 14.27 -9.82 7.10
C THR A 632 14.00 -8.50 6.39
N PHE A 633 12.99 -8.50 5.53
CA PHE A 633 12.43 -7.28 4.93
C PHE A 633 11.35 -6.69 5.83
N TYR A 634 11.36 -5.37 5.98
CA TYR A 634 10.43 -4.57 6.75
C TYR A 634 9.90 -3.43 5.87
N GLU A 635 8.61 -3.12 6.00
CA GLU A 635 8.04 -1.89 5.46
C GLU A 635 8.21 -0.77 6.49
N VAL A 636 8.74 0.37 6.03
CA VAL A 636 8.98 1.56 6.86
C VAL A 636 8.24 2.75 6.26
N PRO A 637 7.24 3.31 6.96
CA PRO A 637 6.57 4.55 6.55
C PRO A 637 7.56 5.71 6.43
N ARG A 638 7.44 6.54 5.39
CA ARG A 638 8.31 7.71 5.18
C ARG A 638 8.35 8.63 6.40
N ASP A 639 7.18 8.98 6.93
CA ASP A 639 7.07 9.98 8.00
C ASP A 639 7.07 9.41 9.41
N ALA A 640 6.33 8.32 9.63
CA ALA A 640 6.26 7.66 10.93
C ALA A 640 7.52 6.83 11.25
N GLY A 641 8.38 6.59 10.26
CA GLY A 641 9.69 5.99 10.44
C GLY A 641 9.65 4.61 11.09
N PHE A 642 10.71 4.28 11.82
CA PHE A 642 10.86 2.97 12.48
C PHE A 642 9.83 2.73 13.58
N SER A 643 9.26 3.77 14.22
CA SER A 643 8.25 3.62 15.27
C SER A 643 7.00 2.84 14.85
N SER A 644 6.70 2.81 13.55
CA SER A 644 5.49 2.24 12.96
C SER A 644 5.79 1.20 11.88
N MET A 645 7.02 0.68 11.87
CA MET A 645 7.45 -0.33 10.91
C MET A 645 6.73 -1.67 11.13
N ARG A 646 6.67 -2.50 10.09
CA ARG A 646 6.19 -3.89 10.21
C ARG A 646 7.09 -4.86 9.45
N PRO A 647 7.28 -6.10 9.92
CA PRO A 647 8.02 -7.09 9.17
C PRO A 647 7.17 -7.67 8.04
N ILE A 648 7.80 -7.98 6.91
CA ILE A 648 7.17 -8.55 5.71
C ILE A 648 7.51 -10.03 5.61
N THR A 649 8.81 -10.35 5.58
CA THR A 649 9.30 -11.70 5.35
C THR A 649 10.72 -11.89 5.89
N THR A 650 11.02 -13.09 6.41
CA THR A 650 12.39 -13.52 6.69
C THR A 650 12.87 -14.42 5.56
N HIS A 651 13.78 -13.90 4.73
CA HIS A 651 14.06 -14.48 3.41
C HIS A 651 15.19 -15.53 3.39
N LYS A 652 16.14 -15.50 4.34
CA LYS A 652 17.31 -16.43 4.38
C LYS A 652 18.09 -16.52 3.06
N LYS A 653 18.25 -15.38 2.38
CA LYS A 653 18.99 -15.24 1.10
C LYS A 653 20.15 -14.26 1.23
N GLN A 654 21.08 -14.32 0.28
CA GLN A 654 22.16 -13.33 0.10
C GLN A 654 21.74 -12.22 -0.88
N ILE A 655 20.60 -11.55 -0.63
CA ILE A 655 20.14 -10.45 -1.47
C ILE A 655 21.09 -9.26 -1.29
N VAL A 656 21.67 -8.76 -2.38
CA VAL A 656 22.72 -7.71 -2.34
C VAL A 656 22.13 -6.31 -2.55
N ASP A 657 21.30 -6.11 -3.55
CA ASP A 657 20.60 -4.86 -3.84
C ASP A 657 19.20 -5.16 -4.41
N PHE A 658 18.31 -4.18 -4.32
CA PHE A 658 16.93 -4.31 -4.76
C PHE A 658 16.42 -3.00 -5.33
N CYS A 659 15.52 -3.03 -6.32
CA CYS A 659 14.84 -1.84 -6.86
C CYS A 659 13.50 -2.23 -7.48
N THR A 660 12.68 -1.24 -7.85
CA THR A 660 11.58 -1.44 -8.79
C THR A 660 11.94 -0.90 -10.17
N TRP A 661 11.60 -1.67 -11.21
CA TRP A 661 11.76 -1.26 -12.58
C TRP A 661 10.72 -1.87 -13.51
N ARG A 662 10.05 -1.04 -14.32
CA ARG A 662 8.92 -1.40 -15.20
C ARG A 662 7.83 -2.20 -14.50
N GLY A 663 7.56 -1.83 -13.25
CA GLY A 663 6.63 -2.49 -12.34
C GLY A 663 7.03 -3.85 -11.80
N LEU A 664 8.27 -4.28 -12.07
CA LEU A 664 8.87 -5.46 -11.47
C LEU A 664 9.71 -5.06 -10.26
N LEU A 665 9.62 -5.82 -9.18
CA LEU A 665 10.68 -5.93 -8.18
C LEU A 665 11.87 -6.65 -8.82
N VAL A 666 13.05 -6.07 -8.68
CA VAL A 666 14.32 -6.64 -9.14
C VAL A 666 15.23 -6.87 -7.95
N LEU A 667 15.78 -8.08 -7.84
CA LEU A 667 16.69 -8.49 -6.76
C LEU A 667 18.02 -8.98 -7.36
N SER A 668 19.14 -8.50 -6.82
CA SER A 668 20.46 -9.09 -7.02
C SER A 668 20.83 -10.04 -5.87
N GLY A 669 21.89 -10.84 -6.02
CA GLY A 669 22.21 -11.92 -5.08
C GLY A 669 21.83 -13.32 -5.57
N THR A 670 21.89 -13.55 -6.89
CA THR A 670 21.59 -14.84 -7.51
C THR A 670 22.82 -15.74 -7.56
N GLY A 671 22.66 -17.07 -7.56
CA GLY A 671 23.80 -17.97 -7.80
C GLY A 671 24.32 -17.85 -9.23
N GLN A 672 25.64 -17.82 -9.46
CA GLN A 672 26.22 -17.68 -10.81
C GLN A 672 25.93 -18.85 -11.77
N THR A 673 25.48 -19.98 -11.24
CA THR A 673 25.07 -21.17 -12.01
C THR A 673 23.55 -21.35 -12.08
N SER A 674 22.79 -20.34 -11.63
CA SER A 674 21.33 -20.36 -11.67
C SER A 674 20.82 -20.52 -13.09
N LYS A 675 19.73 -21.27 -13.23
CA LYS A 675 19.04 -21.48 -14.50
C LYS A 675 17.81 -20.59 -14.58
N ALA A 676 17.44 -20.19 -15.79
CA ALA A 676 16.18 -19.49 -16.02
C ALA A 676 15.00 -20.30 -15.46
N ASP A 677 14.20 -19.67 -14.62
CA ASP A 677 13.10 -20.29 -13.88
C ASP A 677 11.77 -19.52 -14.03
N GLY A 678 11.74 -18.56 -14.96
CA GLY A 678 10.62 -17.62 -15.17
C GLY A 678 10.79 -16.31 -14.39
N HIS A 679 11.66 -16.28 -13.39
CA HIS A 679 11.99 -15.09 -12.59
C HIS A 679 13.47 -14.71 -12.72
N TYR A 680 14.36 -15.64 -13.01
CA TYR A 680 15.78 -15.41 -13.24
C TYR A 680 16.10 -15.23 -14.72
N PHE A 681 16.82 -14.15 -15.01
CA PHE A 681 17.33 -13.83 -16.34
C PHE A 681 18.82 -13.49 -16.22
N ALA A 682 19.62 -14.01 -17.15
CA ALA A 682 21.07 -13.91 -17.11
C ALA A 682 21.64 -13.19 -18.33
N GLY A 683 22.83 -12.61 -18.16
CA GLY A 683 23.65 -12.08 -19.23
C GLY A 683 24.19 -13.14 -20.17
N GLN A 684 24.73 -12.71 -21.32
CA GLN A 684 25.18 -13.60 -22.40
C GLN A 684 26.22 -14.65 -21.96
N ASN A 685 27.01 -14.34 -20.93
CA ASN A 685 28.02 -15.26 -20.39
C ASN A 685 27.45 -16.25 -19.36
N GLY A 686 26.17 -16.15 -19.00
CA GLY A 686 25.49 -17.00 -18.02
C GLY A 686 25.92 -16.81 -16.55
N GLN A 687 26.97 -16.03 -16.30
CA GLN A 687 27.60 -15.86 -14.98
C GLN A 687 27.02 -14.72 -14.13
N SER A 688 26.23 -13.83 -14.73
CA SER A 688 25.63 -12.67 -14.07
C SER A 688 24.15 -12.65 -14.39
N GLY A 689 23.29 -12.56 -13.38
CA GLY A 689 21.85 -12.46 -13.60
C GLY A 689 21.13 -11.79 -12.45
N LEU A 690 19.83 -11.57 -12.66
CA LEU A 690 18.95 -10.91 -11.71
C LEU A 690 17.64 -11.68 -11.59
N TRP A 691 17.00 -11.58 -10.43
CA TRP A 691 15.67 -12.10 -10.19
C TRP A 691 14.63 -10.98 -10.38
N PHE A 692 13.49 -11.31 -10.98
CA PHE A 692 12.39 -10.41 -11.31
C PHE A 692 11.05 -10.97 -10.82
N GLY A 693 10.20 -10.13 -10.25
CA GLY A 693 8.84 -10.49 -9.83
C GLY A 693 7.98 -9.27 -9.53
N ALA A 694 6.83 -9.45 -8.89
CA ALA A 694 6.04 -8.34 -8.34
C ALA A 694 6.47 -8.05 -6.89
N ILE A 695 6.24 -6.84 -6.37
CA ILE A 695 6.62 -6.52 -4.99
C ILE A 695 5.95 -7.44 -3.96
N ASP A 696 4.69 -7.82 -4.20
CA ASP A 696 3.91 -8.69 -3.33
C ASP A 696 4.33 -10.17 -3.41
N ASP A 697 5.28 -10.52 -4.30
CA ASP A 697 5.94 -11.84 -4.20
C ASP A 697 6.82 -11.94 -2.95
N LEU A 698 7.26 -10.83 -2.35
CA LEU A 698 8.06 -10.85 -1.11
C LEU A 698 7.36 -11.62 0.02
N TRP A 699 6.03 -11.57 0.08
CA TRP A 699 5.25 -12.34 1.07
C TRP A 699 5.50 -13.85 0.98
N LYS A 700 5.77 -14.35 -0.22
CA LYS A 700 5.97 -15.78 -0.52
C LYS A 700 7.31 -16.32 -0.06
N LEU A 701 8.26 -15.45 0.33
CA LEU A 701 9.53 -15.85 0.95
C LEU A 701 9.34 -16.42 2.37
N GLY A 702 8.14 -16.30 2.94
CA GLY A 702 7.75 -16.87 4.22
C GLY A 702 7.36 -15.82 5.24
N LYS A 703 6.67 -16.24 6.31
CA LYS A 703 6.35 -15.37 7.43
C LYS A 703 7.63 -14.86 8.15
N PRO A 704 7.57 -13.68 8.79
CA PRO A 704 8.65 -13.21 9.65
C PRO A 704 8.92 -14.15 10.82
N ILE A 705 10.20 -14.44 11.06
CA ILE A 705 10.71 -15.20 12.22
C ILE A 705 12.01 -14.57 12.72
N GLY A 706 12.39 -14.84 13.95
CA GLY A 706 13.67 -14.35 14.47
C GLY A 706 13.81 -14.51 15.98
N GLU A 707 14.98 -14.19 16.48
CA GLU A 707 15.27 -14.17 17.91
C GLU A 707 16.26 -13.08 18.26
N GLY A 708 16.32 -12.71 19.52
CA GLY A 708 17.17 -11.64 19.98
C GLY A 708 16.73 -11.16 21.34
N GLY A 709 17.17 -10.00 21.77
CA GLY A 709 16.80 -9.49 23.09
C GLY A 709 16.86 -7.98 23.20
N VAL A 710 16.24 -7.48 24.26
CA VAL A 710 16.50 -6.11 24.72
C VAL A 710 17.80 -6.03 25.52
N TRP A 711 18.20 -7.15 26.13
CA TRP A 711 19.42 -7.32 26.92
C TRP A 711 20.03 -8.71 26.68
N LYS A 712 21.35 -8.77 26.57
CA LYS A 712 22.15 -10.01 26.60
C LYS A 712 23.35 -9.75 27.50
N ASN A 713 23.36 -10.37 28.69
CA ASN A 713 24.41 -10.16 29.69
C ASN A 713 24.70 -8.68 30.00
N THR A 714 23.68 -7.83 29.94
CA THR A 714 23.78 -6.38 30.00
C THR A 714 23.69 -5.90 31.45
N GLN A 715 24.50 -4.91 31.82
CA GLN A 715 24.32 -4.22 33.11
C GLN A 715 23.07 -3.34 33.03
N VAL A 716 22.06 -3.66 33.82
CA VAL A 716 20.79 -2.93 33.89
C VAL A 716 20.68 -2.22 35.23
N LYS A 717 20.01 -1.07 35.23
CA LYS A 717 19.68 -0.33 36.45
C LYS A 717 18.23 -0.54 36.84
N ALA A 718 17.97 -0.54 38.13
CA ALA A 718 16.63 -0.62 38.68
C ALA A 718 15.75 0.52 38.15
N GLY A 719 14.57 0.18 37.63
CA GLY A 719 13.58 1.12 37.12
C GLY A 719 13.85 1.69 35.72
N GLU A 720 15.03 1.48 35.13
CA GLU A 720 15.33 1.93 33.77
C GLU A 720 14.75 0.96 32.74
N ALA A 721 13.95 1.50 31.81
CA ALA A 721 13.34 0.70 30.76
C ALA A 721 14.32 0.42 29.62
N SER A 722 14.26 -0.80 29.10
CA SER A 722 14.98 -1.16 27.89
C SER A 722 14.48 -0.35 26.68
N LEU A 723 15.28 -0.38 25.60
CA LEU A 723 14.79 0.05 24.30
C LEU A 723 13.59 -0.81 23.86
N PRO A 724 12.66 -0.25 23.06
CA PRO A 724 11.57 -1.01 22.46
C PRO A 724 12.10 -2.12 21.54
N TYR A 725 11.46 -3.28 21.59
CA TYR A 725 11.74 -4.43 20.73
C TYR A 725 10.49 -4.79 19.90
N LEU A 726 10.67 -4.96 18.60
CA LEU A 726 9.56 -5.15 17.66
C LEU A 726 8.81 -6.44 17.97
N MET A 727 7.50 -6.35 18.21
CA MET A 727 6.66 -7.49 18.59
C MET A 727 5.61 -7.84 17.51
N THR A 728 5.20 -6.87 16.69
CA THR A 728 4.18 -7.06 15.66
C THR A 728 4.62 -8.01 14.55
N GLY A 729 3.66 -8.68 13.92
CA GLY A 729 3.86 -9.49 12.70
C GLY A 729 4.43 -10.91 12.92
N TYR A 730 4.82 -11.27 14.14
CA TYR A 730 5.29 -12.63 14.47
C TYR A 730 4.17 -13.50 15.06
N ASP A 731 4.18 -14.82 14.83
CA ASP A 731 3.11 -15.71 15.31
C ASP A 731 3.32 -16.10 16.78
N GLN A 732 4.25 -17.03 17.04
CA GLN A 732 4.51 -17.53 18.38
C GLN A 732 5.62 -16.72 19.03
N LYS A 733 5.44 -16.38 20.31
CA LYS A 733 6.35 -15.51 21.04
C LYS A 733 6.65 -16.09 22.40
N LYS A 734 7.92 -16.12 22.78
CA LYS A 734 8.36 -16.39 24.15
C LYS A 734 9.54 -15.50 24.51
N VAL A 735 9.75 -15.29 25.80
CA VAL A 735 10.92 -14.58 26.34
C VAL A 735 11.56 -15.42 27.44
N THR A 736 12.88 -15.50 27.42
CA THR A 736 13.71 -16.12 28.45
C THR A 736 14.46 -15.03 29.20
N PHE A 737 14.34 -15.03 30.52
CA PHE A 737 15.02 -14.12 31.42
C PHE A 737 16.11 -14.81 32.23
N SER A 738 17.20 -14.11 32.49
CA SER A 738 18.18 -14.50 33.50
C SER A 738 18.80 -13.25 34.14
N SER A 739 19.27 -13.39 35.38
CA SER A 739 19.93 -12.32 36.14
C SER A 739 20.97 -12.89 37.09
N ASP A 740 22.02 -12.12 37.41
CA ASP A 740 22.99 -12.45 38.45
C ASP A 740 22.49 -12.16 39.88
N LYS A 741 21.30 -11.58 40.02
CA LYS A 741 20.63 -11.31 41.31
C LYS A 741 19.17 -11.75 41.26
N ASP A 742 18.59 -11.98 42.44
CA ASP A 742 17.15 -12.13 42.57
C ASP A 742 16.48 -10.79 42.20
N ALA A 743 15.71 -10.78 41.12
CA ALA A 743 15.06 -9.59 40.59
C ALA A 743 13.63 -9.88 40.13
N VAL A 744 12.83 -8.84 40.03
CA VAL A 744 11.52 -8.84 39.38
C VAL A 744 11.61 -8.05 38.09
N PHE A 745 11.41 -8.72 36.97
CA PHE A 745 11.35 -8.08 35.68
C PHE A 745 9.90 -7.75 35.33
N THR A 746 9.66 -6.54 34.86
CA THR A 746 8.34 -6.10 34.37
C THR A 746 8.37 -6.03 32.86
N ILE A 747 7.48 -6.79 32.22
CA ILE A 747 7.22 -6.69 30.78
C ILE A 747 6.18 -5.60 30.58
N GLU A 748 6.48 -4.66 29.68
CA GLU A 748 5.56 -3.63 29.23
C GLU A 748 5.35 -3.75 27.72
N ILE A 749 4.14 -3.45 27.27
CA ILE A 749 3.78 -3.46 25.85
C ILE A 749 3.27 -2.09 25.41
N ASP A 750 3.56 -1.72 24.18
CA ASP A 750 2.84 -0.68 23.45
C ASP A 750 2.04 -1.35 22.34
N PHE A 751 0.73 -1.40 22.53
CA PHE A 751 -0.17 -2.03 21.57
C PHE A 751 -0.63 -1.07 20.47
N GLY A 752 -0.52 0.25 20.64
CA GLY A 752 -1.23 1.22 19.80
C GLY A 752 -0.42 2.43 19.38
N HIS A 753 0.87 2.54 19.74
CA HIS A 753 1.68 3.77 19.63
C HIS A 753 1.20 4.89 20.54
N ASN A 754 0.54 4.55 21.64
CA ASN A 754 -0.10 5.49 22.56
C ASN A 754 0.37 5.36 24.01
N GLY A 755 1.43 4.57 24.25
CA GLY A 755 2.08 4.45 25.54
C GLY A 755 2.29 3.01 26.01
N TRP A 756 3.02 2.89 27.11
CA TRP A 756 3.43 1.62 27.67
C TRP A 756 2.46 1.12 28.74
N ASN A 757 2.08 -0.15 28.64
CA ASN A 757 1.15 -0.79 29.54
C ASN A 757 1.82 -2.00 30.19
N LYS A 758 1.72 -2.10 31.51
CA LYS A 758 2.27 -3.22 32.28
C LYS A 758 1.52 -4.51 31.90
N TYR A 759 2.23 -5.44 31.25
CA TYR A 759 1.69 -6.75 30.90
C TYR A 759 1.79 -7.72 32.07
N GLN A 760 3.00 -7.93 32.60
CA GLN A 760 3.25 -8.92 33.65
C GLN A 760 4.55 -8.64 34.40
N GLN A 761 4.61 -9.05 35.66
CA GLN A 761 5.84 -9.13 36.46
C GLN A 761 6.27 -10.57 36.64
N ILE A 762 7.56 -10.84 36.48
CA ILE A 762 8.16 -12.17 36.55
C ILE A 762 9.32 -12.14 37.52
N LYS A 763 9.30 -13.03 38.50
CA LYS A 763 10.41 -13.24 39.44
C LYS A 763 11.50 -14.04 38.74
N VAL A 764 12.72 -13.54 38.76
CA VAL A 764 13.90 -14.15 38.14
C VAL A 764 14.94 -14.40 39.23
N PRO A 765 15.09 -15.64 39.71
CA PRO A 765 16.11 -15.98 40.69
C PRO A 765 17.52 -15.86 40.12
N ALA A 766 18.48 -15.48 40.96
CA ALA A 766 19.89 -15.36 40.61
C ALA A 766 20.42 -16.65 39.97
N GLY A 767 21.11 -16.52 38.83
CA GLY A 767 21.73 -17.62 38.11
C GLY A 767 20.77 -18.63 37.46
N LYS A 768 19.45 -18.37 37.47
CA LYS A 768 18.45 -19.25 36.84
C LYS A 768 17.79 -18.60 35.63
N GLU A 769 17.43 -19.45 34.66
CA GLU A 769 16.60 -19.04 33.54
C GLU A 769 15.11 -19.19 33.88
N VAL A 770 14.31 -18.20 33.48
CA VAL A 770 12.85 -18.22 33.60
C VAL A 770 12.25 -17.94 32.22
N VAL A 771 11.40 -18.85 31.74
CA VAL A 771 10.75 -18.73 30.43
C VAL A 771 9.31 -18.31 30.61
N HIS A 772 8.89 -17.30 29.85
CA HIS A 772 7.50 -16.90 29.68
C HIS A 772 7.06 -17.10 28.24
N VAL A 773 5.95 -17.81 28.05
CA VAL A 773 5.33 -18.01 26.73
C VAL A 773 4.12 -17.10 26.65
N PHE A 774 4.10 -16.22 25.65
CA PHE A 774 2.93 -15.37 25.44
C PHE A 774 1.75 -16.23 24.98
N PRO A 775 0.51 -15.94 25.43
CA PRO A 775 -0.66 -16.68 25.00
C PRO A 775 -0.79 -16.72 23.47
N LYS A 776 -1.25 -17.84 22.92
CA LYS A 776 -1.52 -17.97 21.48
C LYS A 776 -2.48 -16.86 21.03
N GLY A 777 -2.09 -16.09 20.02
CA GLY A 777 -2.88 -14.95 19.51
C GLY A 777 -2.58 -13.62 20.20
N PHE A 778 -1.69 -13.58 21.19
CA PHE A 778 -1.21 -12.33 21.77
C PHE A 778 -0.32 -11.58 20.78
N ASN A 779 -0.68 -10.33 20.51
CA ASN A 779 0.04 -9.43 19.61
C ASN A 779 -0.03 -8.01 20.17
N ALA A 780 1.01 -7.22 19.91
CA ALA A 780 1.14 -5.82 20.26
C ALA A 780 2.23 -5.25 19.34
N HIS A 781 2.39 -3.93 19.27
CA HIS A 781 3.37 -3.35 18.36
C HIS A 781 4.81 -3.49 18.90
N TRP A 782 5.03 -3.01 20.11
CA TRP A 782 6.34 -3.03 20.78
C TRP A 782 6.28 -3.70 22.15
N VAL A 783 7.41 -4.25 22.58
CA VAL A 783 7.63 -4.75 23.96
C VAL A 783 8.90 -4.12 24.53
N ARG A 784 8.93 -3.89 25.85
CA ARG A 784 10.14 -3.51 26.59
C ARG A 784 10.16 -4.17 27.97
N VAL A 785 11.30 -4.12 28.64
CA VAL A 785 11.50 -4.73 29.96
C VAL A 785 12.15 -3.72 30.92
N THR A 786 11.73 -3.74 32.18
CA THR A 786 12.40 -3.06 33.31
C THR A 786 12.78 -4.09 34.38
N SER A 787 13.86 -3.84 35.12
CA SER A 787 14.26 -4.63 36.31
C SER A 787 14.02 -3.79 37.56
N ASP A 788 13.64 -4.40 38.69
CA ASP A 788 13.57 -3.71 40.00
C ASP A 788 14.92 -3.67 40.74
N LYS A 789 15.96 -4.30 40.18
CA LYS A 789 17.33 -4.33 40.72
C LYS A 789 18.36 -3.97 39.67
N ASP A 790 19.42 -3.31 40.14
CA ASP A 790 20.68 -3.23 39.40
C ASP A 790 21.27 -4.64 39.30
N SER A 791 21.44 -5.16 38.09
CA SER A 791 21.91 -6.52 37.87
C SER A 791 22.54 -6.67 36.49
N LYS A 792 23.25 -7.79 36.27
CA LYS A 792 23.63 -8.24 34.94
C LYS A 792 22.53 -9.18 34.44
N ALA A 793 21.82 -8.76 33.40
CA ALA A 793 20.57 -9.40 32.98
C ALA A 793 20.53 -9.79 31.49
N THR A 794 19.71 -10.78 31.17
CA THR A 794 19.31 -11.14 29.82
C THR A 794 17.79 -11.18 29.72
N ALA A 795 17.26 -10.67 28.61
CA ALA A 795 15.87 -10.76 28.22
C ALA A 795 15.81 -11.11 26.73
N TRP A 796 15.71 -12.42 26.45
CA TRP A 796 15.85 -13.00 25.10
C TRP A 796 14.51 -13.48 24.55
N PHE A 797 14.01 -12.83 23.51
CA PHE A 797 12.81 -13.17 22.79
C PHE A 797 13.09 -14.15 21.65
N LYS A 798 12.19 -15.13 21.47
CA LYS A 798 12.14 -16.01 20.30
C LYS A 798 10.78 -15.90 19.64
N TYR A 799 10.80 -15.66 18.33
CA TYR A 799 9.65 -15.49 17.45
C TYR A 799 9.66 -16.52 16.32
N GLU A 800 8.55 -17.25 16.17
CA GLU A 800 8.42 -18.40 15.25
C GLU A 800 7.23 -18.31 14.31
#